data_AF-A0A4E9DEW0-F1
#
_entry.id   AF-A0A4E9DEW0-F1
#
_cell.length_a   1.000
_cell.length_b   1.000
_cell.length_c   1.000
_cell.angle_alpha   90.00
_cell.angle_beta   90.00
_cell.angle_gamma   90.00
#
_symmetry.space_group_name_H-M   'P 1'
#
loop_
_entity.id
_entity.type
_entity.pdbx_description
1 polymer ?
#
loop_
_entity_poly.entity_id
_entity_poly.type
_entity_poly.pdbx_seq_one_letter_code
_entity_poly.pdbx_strand_id
1 'polypeptide(L)'
;MAAKHDLPGNTSKDENDTVSALIEIQKCRVPQQKMRWIVENLECLGRRQSRKRKLNTDESEKPERPYWFRKEVNGFTDSNFVALSYTWDASEYETQNPKPEGHLIERRDREDDWESSVRNSVLERVTRYMQCHDVPLLWIDRHSIPQKKCKTTPCVHGECKQKRHALDAMDWVYSLSDHPVALLGRPIQSEDEIATLSAILSGALVKYQDGKPALDKDTEYRQANKMLDLLHEITRDKWWRRAWTFQENYKAGLKMTLLIHHDPDLERAKRSTPSGTKAMFGVVPGELSIQSVKFFESATEFCLAFRQHHFATSEDEEKIIHILKTAGRYRMLLSHSTSMSGIIISDVNWRGVTEPWDRLAIIANCCQYATRLDAARLQQMEGNVASLDLSILALRLLNGEILNNEEAHVPDGTIVERMNDLFFDDFRAPKGAKKLTYNKGCRFFDVEFTRTGIKTKGHLWKLGETLRPPRSSPRLSQTSHKDKKQLSEYERTRLKQLSELIRAKHTSDDAGIVDCIKDFLEEDSFVMDDQGSFSLRYRRLMTKAVVRAMDADQTLSLGYLCDPEGEPTVARGIFIHDRDAVESDEPLSQADKDPAYVFTSLWSDEDVDEEYLANELDHHVSIGVRLSDDRSQESLQLYTQEWVLGLCFFTGVPTSDVVFPWPQLKMMQHRMSIADRIKDTFKRAESDYPLHVSICNNDVSTLQEVLGSREASFLLLDGDGCWGTPLHVAVYLDNIEAANLILQVGVGVDVTADSSAHEHRLSPLALAVRLGNQRLLWRLWQHLHSQEEESKANVDSCLFEASINSQTTILRALLSWKEWTTKAKSEALFWAARSWKAYSAQLLTTQLSFPQDVLDKALHHAVDFGPLIGDDFKLDYNGDDYLQQQLLIALLIDAGANPNATDHRGKSALHFLGSPIALNRSGPVVRLNETAIRILLSHNSSVSLEDDVSGANPLHAAAFGSNLNMLQLYLSSCPSEQTSQALRSKNNFGETLLHYAAAGAKRDIVEFLLSQGLDVNGINTNGWTPLHCALTPARQGSQLNGFSKSTSEALEIAKILLLHGANPRAVTAEGWTPLHCLSLFASKKKENTELGQFVDNMIHRGVDIHARATFLFWNELGNVEPKYHYWGHEVQDRIQEPETSGAIVRFGYTPLHFSAAHGSISMAKASLDLGADPLSKDARGNTAIKIAANSLLLDDRPSTRNAIVKLLTEAAVT
;
A
#
# COMPACT_ATOMS: atom_id res chain seq x y z
N MET A 1 35.29 31.32 -35.70
CA MET A 1 34.49 32.19 -34.80
C MET A 1 33.02 31.86 -34.99
N ALA A 2 32.52 30.85 -34.27
CA ALA A 2 31.10 30.55 -34.11
C ALA A 2 30.97 29.46 -33.03
N ALA A 3 30.44 29.80 -31.86
CA ALA A 3 30.00 28.88 -30.82
C ALA A 3 28.52 29.19 -30.58
N LYS A 4 27.60 28.30 -30.99
CA LYS A 4 26.94 27.27 -30.17
C LYS A 4 26.28 27.81 -28.90
N HIS A 5 24.98 28.08 -29.00
CA HIS A 5 24.03 27.99 -27.89
C HIS A 5 23.01 26.91 -28.25
N ASP A 6 23.21 25.72 -27.68
CA ASP A 6 22.21 24.66 -27.58
C ASP A 6 21.30 25.00 -26.37
N LEU A 7 19.97 24.97 -26.55
CA LEU A 7 18.97 25.01 -25.48
C LEU A 7 18.33 23.62 -25.34
N PRO A 8 18.37 22.97 -24.16
CA PRO A 8 17.78 21.65 -23.95
C PRO A 8 16.31 21.73 -23.46
N GLY A 9 15.50 20.79 -23.97
CA GLY A 9 14.43 20.02 -23.31
C GLY A 9 13.42 20.70 -22.38
N ASN A 10 12.15 20.71 -22.77
CA ASN A 10 11.00 21.24 -22.02
C ASN A 10 10.45 20.25 -20.97
N THR A 11 11.23 19.90 -19.94
CA THR A 11 10.80 19.12 -18.76
C THR A 11 11.00 19.95 -17.49
N SER A 12 10.11 20.91 -17.13
CA SER A 12 10.43 21.79 -15.98
C SER A 12 9.35 22.69 -15.34
N LYS A 13 8.03 22.45 -15.43
CA LYS A 13 7.08 23.31 -14.68
C LYS A 13 6.61 22.73 -13.33
N ASP A 14 5.90 21.61 -13.30
CA ASP A 14 5.30 21.11 -12.04
C ASP A 14 6.31 20.41 -11.10
N GLU A 15 7.26 19.64 -11.65
CA GLU A 15 8.37 19.07 -10.87
C GLU A 15 9.30 20.15 -10.33
N ASN A 16 9.54 21.18 -11.15
CA ASN A 16 10.37 22.31 -10.78
C ASN A 16 9.69 23.18 -9.71
N ASP A 17 8.36 23.26 -9.70
CA ASP A 17 7.59 23.93 -8.65
C ASP A 17 7.65 23.16 -7.32
N THR A 18 7.54 21.82 -7.35
CA THR A 18 7.67 20.98 -6.14
C THR A 18 9.09 20.98 -5.58
N VAL A 19 10.12 20.80 -6.43
CA VAL A 19 11.52 20.85 -6.01
C VAL A 19 11.88 22.26 -5.52
N SER A 20 11.38 23.31 -6.18
CA SER A 20 11.55 24.68 -5.69
C SER A 20 10.89 24.88 -4.33
N ALA A 21 9.69 24.35 -4.11
CA ALA A 21 9.01 24.38 -2.82
C ALA A 21 9.81 23.63 -1.74
N LEU A 22 10.36 22.45 -2.02
CA LEU A 22 11.22 21.72 -1.09
C LEU A 22 12.48 22.52 -0.73
N ILE A 23 13.13 23.15 -1.71
CA ILE A 23 14.29 24.02 -1.50
C ILE A 23 13.93 25.23 -0.63
N GLU A 24 12.75 25.83 -0.82
CA GLU A 24 12.27 26.93 0.04
C GLU A 24 11.94 26.45 1.46
N ILE A 25 11.26 25.31 1.60
CA ILE A 25 10.96 24.68 2.91
C ILE A 25 12.26 24.34 3.66
N GLN A 26 13.32 23.90 2.98
CA GLN A 26 14.63 23.64 3.58
C GLN A 26 15.19 24.86 4.32
N LYS A 27 14.89 26.09 3.87
CA LYS A 27 15.35 27.32 4.58
C LYS A 27 14.72 27.49 5.96
N CYS A 28 13.64 26.75 6.24
CA CYS A 28 13.01 26.66 7.56
C CYS A 28 13.66 25.61 8.48
N ARG A 29 14.74 24.95 8.03
CA ARG A 29 15.50 24.03 8.88
C ARG A 29 16.03 24.74 10.11
N VAL A 30 15.85 24.12 11.25
CA VAL A 30 16.45 24.51 12.53
C VAL A 30 17.14 23.26 13.08
N PRO A 31 18.41 23.36 13.52
CA PRO A 31 19.06 22.22 14.14
C PRO A 31 18.25 21.83 15.38
N GLN A 32 18.18 20.54 15.70
CA GLN A 32 17.86 20.11 17.05
C GLN A 32 19.08 20.46 17.93
N GLN A 33 19.36 21.76 18.09
CA GLN A 33 20.10 22.27 19.24
C GLN A 33 19.17 22.08 20.41
N LYS A 34 19.23 20.83 20.85
CA LYS A 34 18.50 20.20 21.93
C LYS A 34 18.22 21.26 22.96
N MET A 35 16.94 21.48 23.22
CA MET A 35 16.44 22.15 24.42
C MET A 35 16.81 21.36 25.68
N ARG A 36 18.06 20.90 25.74
CA ARG A 36 18.74 20.23 26.82
C ARG A 36 18.55 21.04 28.07
N TRP A 37 18.69 22.37 27.97
CA TRP A 37 18.37 23.29 29.05
C TRP A 37 16.94 23.13 29.60
N ILE A 38 15.93 22.73 28.82
CA ILE A 38 14.56 22.44 29.32
C ILE A 38 14.54 21.16 30.13
N VAL A 39 15.31 20.15 29.74
CA VAL A 39 15.38 18.86 30.46
C VAL A 39 16.34 18.94 31.65
N GLU A 40 17.39 19.76 31.58
CA GLU A 40 18.28 20.10 32.70
C GLU A 40 17.58 20.94 33.76
N ASN A 41 16.57 21.71 33.37
CA ASN A 41 15.75 22.54 34.26
C ASN A 41 14.27 22.14 34.17
N LEU A 42 13.99 20.84 34.26
CA LEU A 42 12.67 20.28 34.12
C LEU A 42 11.78 20.71 35.29
N GLU A 43 10.70 21.44 34.99
CA GLU A 43 9.74 21.89 35.98
C GLU A 43 8.75 20.77 36.36
N CYS A 44 8.88 20.24 37.57
CA CYS A 44 7.98 19.23 38.14
C CYS A 44 7.14 19.80 39.29
N LEU A 45 6.08 19.09 39.65
CA LEU A 45 5.22 19.39 40.78
C LEU A 45 5.49 18.39 41.92
N GLY A 46 5.86 18.90 43.09
CA GLY A 46 5.89 18.14 44.34
C GLY A 46 4.61 18.36 45.14
N ARG A 47 4.19 17.36 45.92
CA ARG A 47 2.99 17.47 46.77
C ARG A 47 3.36 17.58 48.24
N ARG A 48 2.80 18.56 48.97
CA ARG A 48 2.93 18.59 50.44
C ARG A 48 1.95 17.60 51.07
N GLN A 49 2.45 16.72 51.94
CA GLN A 49 1.58 15.88 52.78
C GLN A 49 0.97 16.75 53.88
N SER A 50 -0.36 16.68 54.06
CA SER A 50 -1.01 17.30 55.23
C SER A 50 -0.39 16.68 56.48
N ARG A 51 0.13 17.52 57.39
CA ARG A 51 0.78 17.04 58.61
C ARG A 51 -0.24 16.21 59.39
N LYS A 52 0.13 14.98 59.76
CA LYS A 52 -0.69 14.14 60.66
C LYS A 52 -1.18 15.00 61.83
N ARG A 53 -2.51 15.10 61.99
CA ARG A 53 -3.18 15.71 63.15
C ARG A 53 -2.47 15.25 64.42
N LYS A 54 -1.84 16.18 65.15
CA LYS A 54 -1.58 15.95 66.58
C LYS A 54 -2.96 15.82 67.22
N LEU A 55 -3.22 14.70 67.87
CA LEU A 55 -4.38 14.57 68.75
C LEU A 55 -4.33 15.72 69.76
N ASN A 56 -5.47 16.40 69.92
CA ASN A 56 -5.75 17.55 70.77
C ASN A 56 -5.54 18.91 70.10
N THR A 57 -6.58 19.35 69.39
CA THR A 57 -7.27 20.64 69.65
C THR A 57 -8.60 20.63 68.88
N ASP A 58 -9.69 20.94 69.59
CA ASP A 58 -10.97 21.38 69.01
C ASP A 58 -10.74 22.66 68.22
N GLU A 59 -11.10 22.68 66.93
CA GLU A 59 -11.76 23.79 66.25
C GLU A 59 -12.05 23.46 64.77
N SER A 60 -13.09 24.09 64.25
CA SER A 60 -13.72 23.90 62.94
C SER A 60 -12.85 24.36 61.76
N GLU A 61 -11.76 23.67 61.46
CA GLU A 61 -10.95 23.95 60.26
C GLU A 61 -11.45 23.15 59.04
N LYS A 62 -11.79 23.87 57.96
CA LYS A 62 -12.10 23.30 56.64
C LYS A 62 -10.96 22.38 56.19
N PRO A 63 -11.24 21.26 55.49
CA PRO A 63 -10.18 20.38 54.99
C PRO A 63 -9.16 21.16 54.17
N GLU A 64 -7.88 21.05 54.55
CA GLU A 64 -6.77 21.72 53.88
C GLU A 64 -6.72 21.26 52.42
N ARG A 65 -6.90 22.20 51.47
CA ARG A 65 -6.95 21.88 50.04
C ARG A 65 -5.60 21.29 49.60
N PRO A 66 -5.58 20.22 48.77
CA PRO A 66 -4.33 19.63 48.30
C PRO A 66 -3.48 20.65 47.52
N TYR A 67 -2.23 20.81 47.94
CA TYR A 67 -1.30 21.79 47.38
C TYR A 67 -0.11 21.14 46.66
N TRP A 68 0.19 21.65 45.46
CA TRP A 68 1.32 21.26 44.63
C TRP A 68 2.30 22.42 44.44
N PHE A 69 3.56 22.24 44.84
CA PHE A 69 4.63 23.21 44.65
C PHE A 69 5.49 22.85 43.44
N ARG A 70 6.09 23.85 42.80
CA ARG A 70 7.00 23.67 41.66
C ARG A 70 8.40 23.39 42.15
N LYS A 71 9.08 22.45 41.48
CA LYS A 71 10.48 22.12 41.71
C LYS A 71 11.15 21.87 40.37
N GLU A 72 12.27 22.56 40.14
CA GLU A 72 13.13 22.28 39.00
C GLU A 72 14.06 21.12 39.34
N VAL A 73 14.20 20.19 38.39
CA VAL A 73 15.10 19.04 38.47
C VAL A 73 15.85 18.86 37.15
N ASN A 74 17.04 18.30 37.21
CA ASN A 74 17.76 17.90 36.01
C ASN A 74 17.35 16.48 35.63
N GLY A 75 16.48 16.35 34.62
CA GLY A 75 15.92 15.08 34.16
C GLY A 75 16.94 14.09 33.59
N PHE A 76 18.16 14.52 33.24
CA PHE A 76 19.24 13.60 32.85
C PHE A 76 19.86 12.89 34.07
N THR A 77 19.81 13.51 35.24
CA THR A 77 20.39 12.97 36.49
C THR A 77 19.35 12.52 37.52
N ASP A 78 18.13 13.05 37.44
CA ASP A 78 17.02 12.76 38.35
C ASP A 78 15.83 12.21 37.53
N SER A 79 15.75 10.89 37.46
CA SER A 79 14.69 10.15 36.76
C SER A 79 13.49 9.83 37.65
N ASN A 80 13.54 10.15 38.95
CA ASN A 80 12.53 9.76 39.94
C ASN A 80 11.34 10.75 39.99
N PHE A 81 10.62 10.83 38.88
CA PHE A 81 9.39 11.60 38.75
C PHE A 81 8.41 10.87 37.85
N VAL A 82 7.11 11.11 38.05
CA VAL A 82 6.06 10.60 37.16
C VAL A 82 5.96 11.48 35.92
N ALA A 83 6.12 10.93 34.73
CA ALA A 83 5.75 11.61 33.48
C ALA A 83 4.32 11.18 33.10
N LEU A 84 3.33 12.07 33.30
CA LEU A 84 1.92 11.71 33.18
C LEU A 84 1.35 12.02 31.80
N SER A 85 0.95 10.96 31.09
CA SER A 85 0.20 10.98 29.83
C SER A 85 -1.30 10.87 30.10
N TYR A 86 -2.07 11.86 29.65
CA TYR A 86 -3.52 11.90 29.83
C TYR A 86 -4.21 12.77 28.77
N THR A 87 -5.52 12.63 28.61
CA THR A 87 -6.31 13.50 27.72
C THR A 87 -6.65 14.80 28.43
N TRP A 88 -6.67 15.95 27.74
CA TRP A 88 -7.09 17.19 28.40
C TRP A 88 -8.60 17.22 28.62
N ASP A 89 -9.35 16.81 27.61
CA ASP A 89 -10.81 16.66 27.68
C ASP A 89 -11.21 15.40 28.45
N ALA A 90 -12.30 15.49 29.21
CA ALA A 90 -12.88 14.35 29.89
C ALA A 90 -13.32 13.27 28.89
N SER A 91 -13.11 12.00 29.24
CA SER A 91 -13.77 10.87 28.58
C SER A 91 -15.27 10.88 28.88
N GLU A 92 -16.04 10.05 28.17
CA GLU A 92 -17.48 9.88 28.45
C GLU A 92 -17.78 9.30 29.84
N TYR A 93 -16.77 8.68 30.48
CA TYR A 93 -16.85 8.08 31.82
C TYR A 93 -16.37 9.02 32.93
N GLU A 94 -15.90 10.22 32.58
CA GLU A 94 -15.36 11.18 33.53
C GLU A 94 -16.20 12.47 33.49
N THR A 95 -16.45 13.06 34.65
CA THR A 95 -17.10 14.37 34.71
C THR A 95 -16.06 15.46 34.51
N GLN A 96 -16.37 16.43 33.64
CA GLN A 96 -15.57 17.63 33.49
C GLN A 96 -15.78 18.52 34.74
N ASN A 97 -14.94 18.33 35.76
CA ASN A 97 -14.85 19.09 37.04
C ASN A 97 -16.18 19.58 37.64
N PRO A 98 -16.89 18.75 38.43
CA PRO A 98 -18.21 19.11 38.95
C PRO A 98 -18.24 19.92 40.27
N LYS A 99 -17.13 20.36 40.88
CA LYS A 99 -17.14 20.97 42.25
C LYS A 99 -16.15 22.14 42.47
N PRO A 100 -16.45 23.10 43.36
CA PRO A 100 -15.61 24.26 43.74
C PRO A 100 -14.43 23.95 44.69
N GLU A 101 -14.03 22.68 44.84
CA GLU A 101 -12.91 22.25 45.70
C GLU A 101 -11.85 21.56 44.83
N GLY A 102 -11.00 22.36 44.17
CA GLY A 102 -9.92 21.91 43.31
C GLY A 102 -8.56 21.82 44.00
N HIS A 103 -7.58 21.19 43.32
CA HIS A 103 -6.17 21.22 43.72
C HIS A 103 -5.57 22.62 43.50
N LEU A 104 -4.77 23.09 44.45
CA LEU A 104 -4.01 24.33 44.32
C LEU A 104 -2.62 24.05 43.76
N ILE A 105 -2.20 24.86 42.78
CA ILE A 105 -0.88 24.80 42.15
C ILE A 105 -0.14 26.11 42.44
N GLU A 106 1.11 26.02 42.85
CA GLU A 106 2.01 27.18 43.00
C GLU A 106 2.16 27.90 41.65
N ARG A 107 2.05 29.24 41.63
CA ARG A 107 2.35 30.01 40.41
C ARG A 107 3.85 30.12 40.19
N ARG A 108 4.26 30.39 38.94
CA ARG A 108 5.68 30.55 38.58
C ARG A 108 6.32 31.81 39.16
N ASP A 109 5.52 32.83 39.48
CA ASP A 109 5.94 34.07 40.15
C ASP A 109 6.11 33.89 41.68
N ARG A 110 5.64 32.77 42.25
CA ARG A 110 5.73 32.41 43.68
C ARG A 110 5.02 33.40 44.63
N GLU A 111 4.12 34.24 44.11
CA GLU A 111 3.40 35.25 44.91
C GLU A 111 2.02 34.77 45.40
N ASP A 112 1.29 33.98 44.60
CA ASP A 112 -0.05 33.45 44.92
C ASP A 112 -0.26 32.02 44.38
N ASP A 113 -1.23 31.28 44.93
CA ASP A 113 -1.66 29.96 44.45
C ASP A 113 -2.90 30.06 43.55
N TRP A 114 -3.10 29.09 42.63
CA TRP A 114 -4.30 29.07 41.77
C TRP A 114 -4.91 27.67 41.61
N GLU A 115 -6.21 27.64 41.28
CA GLU A 115 -6.93 26.38 41.07
C GLU A 115 -6.49 25.69 39.77
N SER A 116 -6.12 24.41 39.89
CA SER A 116 -5.67 23.58 38.78
C SER A 116 -6.72 23.48 37.68
N SER A 117 -6.33 23.77 36.43
CA SER A 117 -7.14 23.46 35.24
C SER A 117 -7.20 21.96 34.88
N VAL A 118 -6.40 21.13 35.55
CA VAL A 118 -6.40 19.66 35.38
C VAL A 118 -7.50 19.04 36.23
N ARG A 119 -8.16 18.02 35.68
CA ARG A 119 -9.29 17.33 36.31
C ARG A 119 -8.89 16.71 37.66
N ASN A 120 -9.76 16.84 38.66
CA ASN A 120 -9.48 16.30 40.01
C ASN A 120 -9.22 14.78 39.97
N SER A 121 -10.02 14.04 39.19
CA SER A 121 -9.84 12.59 39.01
C SER A 121 -8.43 12.24 38.53
N VAL A 122 -7.86 13.02 37.60
CA VAL A 122 -6.50 12.79 37.08
C VAL A 122 -5.45 12.96 38.18
N LEU A 123 -5.54 14.06 38.95
CA LEU A 123 -4.58 14.37 40.02
C LEU A 123 -4.69 13.40 41.21
N GLU A 124 -5.89 12.94 41.54
CA GLU A 124 -6.13 11.93 42.58
C GLU A 124 -5.58 10.57 42.17
N ARG A 125 -5.87 10.11 40.94
CA ARG A 125 -5.38 8.83 40.41
C ARG A 125 -3.86 8.78 40.37
N VAL A 126 -3.21 9.82 39.85
CA VAL A 126 -1.74 9.86 39.81
C VAL A 126 -1.12 9.98 41.21
N THR A 127 -1.79 10.68 42.15
CA THR A 127 -1.32 10.71 43.55
C THR A 127 -1.27 9.30 44.13
N ARG A 128 -2.32 8.49 43.94
CA ARG A 128 -2.34 7.11 44.47
C ARG A 128 -1.17 6.30 43.93
N TYR A 129 -0.87 6.45 42.64
CA TYR A 129 0.32 5.86 42.03
C TYR A 129 1.62 6.36 42.69
N MET A 130 1.79 7.68 42.80
CA MET A 130 2.97 8.29 43.42
C MET A 130 3.20 7.82 44.86
N GLN A 131 2.14 7.75 45.67
CA GLN A 131 2.21 7.27 47.06
C GLN A 131 2.56 5.79 47.14
N CYS A 132 2.02 4.98 46.23
CA CYS A 132 2.25 3.54 46.22
C CYS A 132 3.68 3.17 45.78
N HIS A 133 4.25 3.97 44.87
CA HIS A 133 5.59 3.77 44.33
C HIS A 133 6.68 4.67 44.96
N ASP A 134 6.32 5.46 45.99
CA ASP A 134 7.21 6.42 46.66
C ASP A 134 7.89 7.42 45.71
N VAL A 135 7.12 7.95 44.75
CA VAL A 135 7.61 8.91 43.75
C VAL A 135 7.26 10.34 44.19
N PRO A 136 8.25 11.22 44.39
CA PRO A 136 8.02 12.52 45.03
C PRO A 136 7.50 13.61 44.08
N LEU A 137 7.69 13.45 42.77
CA LEU A 137 7.51 14.50 41.77
C LEU A 137 6.61 14.05 40.61
N LEU A 138 5.85 15.00 40.08
CA LEU A 138 4.95 14.83 38.94
C LEU A 138 5.31 15.83 37.84
N TRP A 139 5.62 15.34 36.66
CA TRP A 139 5.62 16.13 35.44
C TRP A 139 4.28 15.94 34.71
N ILE A 140 3.60 17.05 34.42
CA ILE A 140 2.31 17.05 33.72
C ILE A 140 2.27 18.23 32.74
N ASP A 141 2.09 17.93 31.45
CA ASP A 141 2.25 18.90 30.35
C ASP A 141 1.50 20.22 30.57
N ARG A 142 0.26 20.15 31.08
CA ARG A 142 -0.61 21.30 31.32
C ARG A 142 -0.06 22.30 32.33
N HIS A 143 0.71 21.84 33.32
CA HIS A 143 1.24 22.69 34.39
C HIS A 143 2.76 22.84 34.37
N SER A 144 3.49 21.82 33.93
CA SER A 144 4.95 21.81 33.81
C SER A 144 5.47 22.56 32.57
N ILE A 145 4.61 22.84 31.59
CA ILE A 145 4.95 23.65 30.41
C ILE A 145 4.20 25.00 30.47
N PRO A 146 4.84 26.13 30.15
CA PRO A 146 4.15 27.40 29.95
C PRO A 146 3.09 27.30 28.84
N GLN A 147 1.82 27.61 29.15
CA GLN A 147 0.73 27.55 28.18
C GLN A 147 0.59 28.86 27.38
N LYS A 148 0.08 28.78 26.13
CA LYS A 148 0.01 29.90 25.17
C LYS A 148 -0.66 31.14 25.81
N LYS A 149 -0.01 32.31 25.72
CA LYS A 149 -0.57 33.63 26.09
C LYS A 149 -1.03 34.48 24.89
N CYS A 150 -0.56 34.21 23.67
CA CYS A 150 -0.82 35.03 22.47
C CYS A 150 -1.58 34.25 21.37
N LYS A 151 -2.42 34.95 20.59
CA LYS A 151 -3.07 34.45 19.36
C LYS A 151 -2.40 34.96 18.06
N THR A 152 -1.24 35.63 18.17
CA THR A 152 -0.55 36.27 17.06
C THR A 152 0.42 35.31 16.36
N THR A 153 0.49 35.35 15.04
CA THR A 153 1.43 34.57 14.22
C THR A 153 2.14 35.53 13.25
N PRO A 154 3.49 35.69 13.28
CA PRO A 154 4.45 35.13 14.24
C PRO A 154 4.34 35.71 15.65
N CYS A 155 4.49 34.85 16.66
CA CYS A 155 4.60 35.28 18.06
C CYS A 155 6.07 35.39 18.47
N VAL A 156 6.48 36.59 18.90
CA VAL A 156 7.85 36.87 19.38
C VAL A 156 7.99 36.77 20.89
N HIS A 157 6.92 36.44 21.61
CA HIS A 157 6.95 36.31 23.07
C HIS A 157 7.84 35.15 23.52
N GLY A 158 8.76 35.41 24.46
CA GLY A 158 9.70 34.43 24.99
C GLY A 158 9.01 33.16 25.52
N GLU A 159 7.87 33.30 26.20
CA GLU A 159 7.12 32.15 26.73
C GLU A 159 6.49 31.25 25.65
N CYS A 160 6.06 31.82 24.52
CA CYS A 160 5.56 31.04 23.38
C CYS A 160 6.69 30.27 22.69
N LYS A 161 7.90 30.87 22.66
CA LYS A 161 9.12 30.19 22.23
C LYS A 161 9.46 29.03 23.18
N GLN A 162 9.42 29.26 24.50
CA GLN A 162 9.62 28.22 25.51
C GLN A 162 8.62 27.07 25.41
N LYS A 163 7.34 27.34 25.13
CA LYS A 163 6.34 26.28 24.90
C LYS A 163 6.72 25.39 23.72
N ARG A 164 7.03 25.99 22.56
CA ARG A 164 7.44 25.23 21.35
C ARG A 164 8.66 24.38 21.67
N HIS A 165 9.62 24.98 22.34
CA HIS A 165 10.83 24.33 22.75
C HIS A 165 10.57 23.13 23.69
N ALA A 166 9.64 23.27 24.62
CA ALA A 166 9.27 22.19 25.54
C ALA A 166 8.56 21.04 24.81
N LEU A 167 7.72 21.33 23.81
CA LEU A 167 7.07 20.32 22.96
C LEU A 167 8.11 19.51 22.16
N ASP A 168 9.13 20.18 21.62
CA ASP A 168 10.23 19.55 20.90
C ASP A 168 11.10 18.65 21.80
N ALA A 169 11.08 18.86 23.13
CA ALA A 169 11.85 18.09 24.12
C ALA A 169 11.02 17.06 24.90
N MET A 170 9.70 16.94 24.63
CA MET A 170 8.82 16.04 25.38
C MET A 170 9.25 14.57 25.29
N ASP A 171 9.90 14.16 24.21
CA ASP A 171 10.31 12.78 24.03
C ASP A 171 11.35 12.33 25.07
N TRP A 172 12.27 13.22 25.50
CA TRP A 172 13.20 12.90 26.59
C TRP A 172 12.53 12.84 27.94
N VAL A 173 11.53 13.67 28.21
CA VAL A 173 10.82 13.64 29.51
C VAL A 173 10.25 12.23 29.78
N TYR A 174 9.56 11.66 28.80
CA TYR A 174 9.00 10.31 28.92
C TYR A 174 10.06 9.20 28.82
N SER A 175 11.15 9.41 28.08
CA SER A 175 12.24 8.42 27.95
C SER A 175 13.12 8.34 29.21
N LEU A 176 13.34 9.48 29.88
CA LEU A 176 14.22 9.61 31.05
C LEU A 176 13.52 9.29 32.36
N SER A 177 12.23 9.59 32.49
CA SER A 177 11.42 9.21 33.67
C SER A 177 11.50 7.71 33.94
N ASP A 178 11.62 7.32 35.21
CA ASP A 178 11.47 5.94 35.66
C ASP A 178 10.01 5.52 35.83
N HIS A 179 9.09 6.50 35.83
CA HIS A 179 7.67 6.30 36.04
C HIS A 179 6.79 7.01 34.99
N PRO A 180 6.91 6.71 33.69
CA PRO A 180 5.95 7.19 32.71
C PRO A 180 4.62 6.44 32.87
N VAL A 181 3.54 7.20 33.05
CA VAL A 181 2.21 6.69 33.41
C VAL A 181 1.16 7.24 32.46
N ALA A 182 0.31 6.38 31.91
CA ALA A 182 -0.82 6.76 31.08
C ALA A 182 -2.15 6.46 31.78
N LEU A 183 -3.08 7.41 31.78
CA LEU A 183 -4.41 7.22 32.35
C LEU A 183 -5.43 6.97 31.23
N LEU A 184 -6.08 5.81 31.27
CA LEU A 184 -7.25 5.54 30.44
C LEU A 184 -8.52 5.99 31.18
N GLY A 185 -9.48 6.53 30.42
CA GLY A 185 -10.76 7.01 30.93
C GLY A 185 -11.80 5.90 31.11
N ARG A 186 -11.86 4.92 30.21
CA ARG A 186 -12.77 3.76 30.27
C ARG A 186 -12.45 2.87 31.49
N PRO A 187 -13.34 2.78 32.49
CA PRO A 187 -13.10 1.97 33.68
C PRO A 187 -13.39 0.49 33.45
N ILE A 188 -12.79 -0.40 34.22
CA ILE A 188 -13.15 -1.81 34.32
C ILE A 188 -14.33 -1.96 35.28
N GLN A 189 -15.40 -2.59 34.82
CA GLN A 189 -16.71 -2.56 35.47
C GLN A 189 -17.07 -3.85 36.21
N SER A 190 -16.40 -4.97 35.93
CA SER A 190 -16.74 -6.26 36.51
C SER A 190 -15.53 -7.16 36.79
N GLU A 191 -15.71 -8.15 37.68
CA GLU A 191 -14.70 -9.19 37.93
C GLU A 191 -14.39 -10.01 36.66
N ASP A 192 -15.40 -10.16 35.80
CA ASP A 192 -15.34 -10.89 34.55
C ASP A 192 -14.45 -10.20 33.50
N GLU A 193 -14.50 -8.86 33.41
CA GLU A 193 -13.58 -8.07 32.60
C GLU A 193 -12.14 -8.18 33.12
N ILE A 194 -11.93 -8.17 34.45
CA ILE A 194 -10.60 -8.37 35.06
C ILE A 194 -10.03 -9.74 34.65
N ALA A 195 -10.84 -10.79 34.75
CA ALA A 195 -10.44 -12.15 34.35
C ALA A 195 -10.14 -12.23 32.84
N THR A 196 -10.98 -11.62 32.01
CA THR A 196 -10.82 -11.59 30.54
C THR A 196 -9.55 -10.85 30.13
N LEU A 197 -9.30 -9.67 30.69
CA LEU A 197 -8.08 -8.91 30.44
C LEU A 197 -6.83 -9.66 30.92
N SER A 198 -6.91 -10.34 32.07
CA SER A 198 -5.81 -11.20 32.53
C SER A 198 -5.55 -12.39 31.59
N ALA A 199 -6.59 -13.00 31.02
CA ALA A 199 -6.44 -14.08 30.05
C ALA A 199 -5.75 -13.60 28.76
N ILE A 200 -6.09 -12.39 28.29
CA ILE A 200 -5.41 -11.75 27.15
C ILE A 200 -3.93 -11.53 27.48
N LEU A 201 -3.65 -10.86 28.61
CA LEU A 201 -2.27 -10.49 29.00
C LEU A 201 -1.38 -11.69 29.38
N SER A 202 -1.95 -12.85 29.67
CA SER A 202 -1.20 -14.08 29.92
C SER A 202 -0.95 -14.88 28.65
N GLY A 203 -1.56 -14.51 27.52
CA GLY A 203 -1.53 -15.29 26.29
C GLY A 203 -2.25 -16.64 26.41
N ALA A 204 -3.18 -16.79 27.37
CA ALA A 204 -3.75 -18.08 27.74
C ALA A 204 -4.40 -18.86 26.58
N LEU A 205 -4.91 -18.15 25.57
CA LEU A 205 -5.57 -18.73 24.39
C LEU A 205 -4.71 -18.73 23.13
N VAL A 206 -3.51 -18.15 23.15
CA VAL A 206 -2.66 -18.02 21.95
C VAL A 206 -1.52 -19.03 22.02
N LYS A 207 -1.40 -19.85 20.98
CA LYS A 207 -0.30 -20.81 20.78
C LYS A 207 0.47 -20.44 19.51
N TYR A 208 1.74 -20.84 19.46
CA TYR A 208 2.57 -20.65 18.27
C TYR A 208 2.61 -21.93 17.43
N GLN A 209 2.17 -21.84 16.17
CA GLN A 209 2.22 -22.91 15.17
C GLN A 209 3.01 -22.39 13.96
N ASP A 210 4.06 -23.11 13.54
CA ASP A 210 4.97 -22.70 12.46
C ASP A 210 5.51 -21.26 12.59
N GLY A 211 5.75 -20.81 13.82
CA GLY A 211 6.25 -19.47 14.12
C GLY A 211 5.20 -18.35 14.03
N LYS A 212 3.92 -18.66 13.82
CA LYS A 212 2.81 -17.70 13.80
C LYS A 212 1.85 -17.91 14.99
N PRO A 213 1.25 -16.83 15.53
CA PRO A 213 0.25 -16.95 16.58
C PRO A 213 -1.05 -17.53 16.00
N ALA A 214 -1.63 -18.49 16.70
CA ALA A 214 -2.90 -19.14 16.39
C ALA A 214 -3.67 -19.39 17.70
N LEU A 215 -5.00 -19.36 17.66
CA LEU A 215 -5.79 -19.69 18.84
C LEU A 215 -5.64 -21.17 19.19
N ASP A 216 -5.76 -21.51 20.47
CA ASP A 216 -5.83 -22.91 20.90
C ASP A 216 -7.03 -23.60 20.22
N LYS A 217 -6.85 -24.84 19.78
CA LYS A 217 -7.86 -25.59 19.00
C LYS A 217 -9.16 -25.80 19.78
N ASP A 218 -9.06 -25.81 21.10
CA ASP A 218 -10.20 -25.97 22.02
C ASP A 218 -10.85 -24.62 22.42
N THR A 219 -10.37 -23.50 21.87
CA THR A 219 -10.92 -22.17 22.20
C THR A 219 -12.29 -22.00 21.55
N GLU A 220 -13.32 -21.74 22.35
CA GLU A 220 -14.64 -21.42 21.83
C GLU A 220 -14.69 -20.00 21.25
N TYR A 221 -15.38 -19.83 20.11
CA TYR A 221 -15.59 -18.52 19.47
C TYR A 221 -16.12 -17.48 20.46
N ARG A 222 -17.13 -17.84 21.26
CA ARG A 222 -17.76 -16.92 22.22
C ARG A 222 -16.77 -16.39 23.26
N GLN A 223 -15.85 -17.24 23.71
CA GLN A 223 -14.80 -16.85 24.65
C GLN A 223 -13.79 -15.91 24.00
N ALA A 224 -13.37 -16.22 22.77
CA ALA A 224 -12.45 -15.37 22.02
C ALA A 224 -13.09 -14.02 21.65
N ASN A 225 -14.33 -14.01 21.16
CA ASN A 225 -15.03 -12.79 20.74
C ASN A 225 -15.25 -11.84 21.92
N LYS A 226 -15.54 -12.37 23.11
CA LYS A 226 -15.57 -11.58 24.35
C LYS A 226 -14.24 -10.88 24.68
N MET A 227 -13.11 -11.54 24.43
CA MET A 227 -11.78 -10.93 24.57
C MET A 227 -11.55 -9.85 23.52
N LEU A 228 -11.99 -10.09 22.29
CA LEU A 228 -11.90 -9.11 21.21
C LEU A 228 -12.72 -7.85 21.51
N ASP A 229 -13.95 -8.01 22.01
CA ASP A 229 -14.83 -6.91 22.40
C ASP A 229 -14.21 -6.06 23.51
N LEU A 230 -13.69 -6.69 24.57
CA LEU A 230 -13.04 -5.96 25.66
C LEU A 230 -11.82 -5.18 25.17
N LEU A 231 -10.99 -5.76 24.30
CA LEU A 231 -9.86 -5.05 23.68
C LEU A 231 -10.34 -3.88 22.81
N HIS A 232 -11.40 -4.08 22.03
CA HIS A 232 -11.97 -3.05 21.17
C HIS A 232 -12.50 -1.87 22.00
N GLU A 233 -13.20 -2.15 23.10
CA GLU A 233 -13.69 -1.12 24.03
C GLU A 233 -12.55 -0.34 24.70
N ILE A 234 -11.53 -1.04 25.22
CA ILE A 234 -10.36 -0.40 25.84
C ILE A 234 -9.62 0.50 24.83
N THR A 235 -9.47 0.05 23.58
CA THR A 235 -8.76 0.78 22.51
C THR A 235 -9.59 1.88 21.85
N ARG A 236 -10.88 2.00 22.17
CA ARG A 236 -11.73 3.14 21.75
C ARG A 236 -11.58 4.37 22.64
N ASP A 237 -10.92 4.23 23.79
CA ASP A 237 -10.66 5.35 24.70
C ASP A 237 -9.99 6.53 23.98
N LYS A 238 -10.35 7.77 24.36
CA LYS A 238 -9.84 9.00 23.75
C LYS A 238 -8.31 9.08 23.79
N TRP A 239 -7.68 8.47 24.79
CA TRP A 239 -6.22 8.42 24.91
C TRP A 239 -5.56 7.83 23.66
N TRP A 240 -6.16 6.81 23.04
CA TRP A 240 -5.61 6.16 21.83
C TRP A 240 -5.77 6.99 20.55
N ARG A 241 -6.61 8.03 20.53
CA ARG A 241 -6.89 8.80 19.30
C ARG A 241 -6.04 10.07 19.17
N ARG A 242 -5.28 10.44 20.20
CA ARG A 242 -4.47 11.67 20.23
C ARG A 242 -3.05 11.39 19.76
N ALA A 243 -2.47 12.25 18.91
CA ALA A 243 -1.13 12.00 18.39
C ALA A 243 -0.02 12.23 19.44
N TRP A 244 -0.23 13.16 20.38
CA TRP A 244 0.72 13.39 21.47
C TRP A 244 0.86 12.17 22.39
N THR A 245 -0.25 11.52 22.78
CA THR A 245 -0.21 10.32 23.63
C THR A 245 0.49 9.14 22.95
N PHE A 246 0.39 9.05 21.62
CA PHE A 246 1.19 8.11 20.84
C PHE A 246 2.70 8.33 21.04
N GLN A 247 3.18 9.57 20.89
CA GLN A 247 4.61 9.90 21.13
C GLN A 247 5.03 9.51 22.55
N GLU A 248 4.24 9.92 23.55
CA GLU A 248 4.53 9.69 24.97
C GLU A 248 4.69 8.20 25.27
N ASN A 249 3.73 7.39 24.80
CA ASN A 249 3.78 5.93 24.92
C ASN A 249 4.93 5.31 24.14
N TYR A 250 5.13 5.73 22.90
CA TYR A 250 6.18 5.21 22.02
C TYR A 250 7.58 5.48 22.60
N LYS A 251 7.79 6.65 23.21
CA LYS A 251 9.07 7.08 23.79
C LYS A 251 9.36 6.52 25.16
N ALA A 252 8.35 6.40 26.01
CA ALA A 252 8.48 5.72 27.29
C ALA A 252 8.83 4.22 27.13
N GLY A 253 8.44 3.61 26.01
CA GLY A 253 8.81 2.24 25.66
C GLY A 253 8.41 1.22 26.72
N LEU A 254 9.35 0.38 27.17
CA LEU A 254 9.09 -0.65 28.16
C LEU A 254 8.70 -0.09 29.55
N LYS A 255 8.98 1.18 29.85
CA LYS A 255 8.67 1.76 31.15
C LYS A 255 7.21 2.23 31.28
N MET A 256 6.51 2.43 30.15
CA MET A 256 5.16 3.00 30.17
C MET A 256 4.19 2.08 30.91
N THR A 257 3.51 2.63 31.91
CA THR A 257 2.48 1.94 32.69
C THR A 257 1.10 2.52 32.39
N LEU A 258 0.20 1.70 31.86
CA LEU A 258 -1.21 2.02 31.68
C LEU A 258 -1.95 1.83 33.01
N LEU A 259 -2.73 2.82 33.43
CA LEU A 259 -3.64 2.74 34.56
C LEU A 259 -5.08 2.77 34.07
N ILE A 260 -5.80 1.67 34.31
CA ILE A 260 -7.22 1.52 34.01
C ILE A 260 -7.99 1.52 35.33
N HIS A 261 -8.88 2.49 35.51
CA HIS A 261 -9.63 2.65 36.75
C HIS A 261 -10.61 1.49 36.95
N HIS A 262 -10.86 1.08 38.19
CA HIS A 262 -11.93 0.14 38.54
C HIS A 262 -12.56 0.50 39.90
N ASP A 263 -13.77 0.00 40.13
CA ASP A 263 -14.48 0.19 41.41
C ASP A 263 -13.71 -0.47 42.59
N PRO A 264 -13.65 0.15 43.78
CA PRO A 264 -13.03 -0.44 44.97
C PRO A 264 -13.51 -1.86 45.32
N ASP A 265 -14.76 -2.23 45.01
CA ASP A 265 -15.29 -3.56 45.29
C ASP A 265 -14.56 -4.66 44.49
N LEU A 266 -13.97 -4.30 43.35
CA LEU A 266 -13.21 -5.20 42.48
C LEU A 266 -11.74 -5.40 42.93
N GLU A 267 -11.29 -4.74 44.01
CA GLU A 267 -9.93 -4.91 44.55
C GLU A 267 -9.64 -6.37 44.96
N ARG A 268 -10.65 -7.09 45.46
CA ARG A 268 -10.48 -8.51 45.81
C ARG A 268 -10.21 -9.34 44.57
N ALA A 269 -11.01 -9.15 43.51
CA ALA A 269 -10.86 -9.83 42.23
C ALA A 269 -9.49 -9.58 41.61
N LYS A 270 -9.06 -8.31 41.57
CA LYS A 270 -7.71 -7.91 41.15
C LYS A 270 -6.60 -8.66 41.89
N ARG A 271 -6.71 -8.83 43.21
CA ARG A 271 -5.71 -9.53 44.04
C ARG A 271 -5.74 -11.05 43.87
N SER A 272 -6.90 -11.62 43.54
CA SER A 272 -7.06 -13.07 43.33
C SER A 272 -6.60 -13.56 41.96
N THR A 273 -6.34 -12.69 41.00
CA THR A 273 -5.91 -13.05 39.65
C THR A 273 -4.48 -13.64 39.64
N PRO A 274 -4.27 -14.92 39.30
CA PRO A 274 -2.97 -15.57 39.38
C PRO A 274 -2.00 -15.17 38.24
N SER A 275 -0.70 -15.13 38.53
CA SER A 275 0.38 -15.12 37.51
C SER A 275 1.68 -15.70 38.04
N GLY A 276 1.72 -17.02 38.26
CA GLY A 276 2.94 -17.68 38.73
C GLY A 276 3.49 -17.00 40.00
N THR A 277 4.72 -16.49 39.95
CA THR A 277 5.43 -15.89 41.10
C THR A 277 5.28 -14.36 41.27
N LYS A 278 4.56 -13.64 40.39
CA LYS A 278 4.31 -12.17 40.50
C LYS A 278 2.86 -11.82 40.17
N ALA A 279 2.30 -10.80 40.81
CA ALA A 279 0.95 -10.31 40.51
C ALA A 279 0.83 -9.77 39.05
N MET A 280 -0.26 -10.09 38.33
CA MET A 280 -0.50 -9.60 36.95
C MET A 280 -0.65 -8.08 36.88
N PHE A 281 -1.40 -7.52 37.81
CA PHE A 281 -1.70 -6.10 37.91
C PHE A 281 -0.91 -5.49 39.06
N GLY A 282 -0.50 -4.22 38.90
CA GLY A 282 0.20 -3.50 39.97
C GLY A 282 -0.65 -3.27 41.23
N VAL A 283 0.02 -2.87 42.30
CA VAL A 283 -0.55 -2.77 43.66
C VAL A 283 -1.33 -1.48 43.94
N VAL A 284 -1.41 -0.55 42.97
CA VAL A 284 -2.04 0.76 43.14
C VAL A 284 -3.56 0.61 43.38
N PRO A 285 -4.11 1.05 44.52
CA PRO A 285 -5.53 0.84 44.84
C PRO A 285 -6.48 1.54 43.86
N GLY A 286 -7.50 0.82 43.38
CA GLY A 286 -8.52 1.32 42.45
C GLY A 286 -8.04 1.48 41.00
N GLU A 287 -6.89 0.89 40.65
CA GLU A 287 -6.29 0.91 39.31
C GLU A 287 -5.76 -0.48 38.92
N LEU A 288 -5.99 -0.89 37.68
CA LEU A 288 -5.20 -1.96 37.06
C LEU A 288 -3.96 -1.33 36.43
N SER A 289 -2.78 -1.61 36.99
CA SER A 289 -1.50 -1.18 36.41
C SER A 289 -0.95 -2.24 35.47
N ILE A 290 -0.84 -1.90 34.18
CA ILE A 290 -0.43 -2.81 33.11
C ILE A 290 0.74 -2.18 32.35
N GLN A 291 1.81 -2.94 32.12
CA GLN A 291 2.89 -2.47 31.26
C GLN A 291 2.38 -2.32 29.82
N SER A 292 2.50 -1.13 29.24
CA SER A 292 1.93 -0.82 27.93
C SER A 292 2.42 -1.78 26.84
N VAL A 293 3.73 -2.05 26.79
CA VAL A 293 4.29 -2.99 25.79
C VAL A 293 3.66 -4.38 25.89
N LYS A 294 3.42 -4.88 27.11
CA LYS A 294 2.76 -6.18 27.32
C LYS A 294 1.33 -6.17 26.80
N PHE A 295 0.59 -5.08 26.99
CA PHE A 295 -0.75 -4.91 26.43
C PHE A 295 -0.72 -4.93 24.89
N PHE A 296 0.18 -4.16 24.27
CA PHE A 296 0.33 -4.12 22.81
C PHE A 296 0.72 -5.47 22.21
N GLU A 297 1.71 -6.15 22.81
CA GLU A 297 2.17 -7.47 22.35
C GLU A 297 1.03 -8.49 22.44
N SER A 298 0.38 -8.59 23.61
CA SER A 298 -0.71 -9.55 23.84
C SER A 298 -1.92 -9.27 22.95
N ALA A 299 -2.31 -8.00 22.78
CA ALA A 299 -3.40 -7.62 21.90
C ALA A 299 -3.08 -7.91 20.42
N THR A 300 -1.84 -7.64 19.98
CA THR A 300 -1.39 -7.93 18.62
C THR A 300 -1.38 -9.44 18.34
N GLU A 301 -0.79 -10.23 19.24
CA GLU A 301 -0.77 -11.69 19.16
C GLU A 301 -2.18 -12.27 19.09
N PHE A 302 -3.05 -11.84 20.00
CA PHE A 302 -4.43 -12.28 20.05
C PHE A 302 -5.19 -11.93 18.77
N CYS A 303 -5.10 -10.68 18.28
CA CYS A 303 -5.77 -10.28 17.04
C CYS A 303 -5.29 -11.07 15.81
N LEU A 304 -3.97 -11.29 15.69
CA LEU A 304 -3.41 -12.09 14.59
C LEU A 304 -3.81 -13.57 14.67
N ALA A 305 -3.94 -14.11 15.88
CA ALA A 305 -4.45 -15.46 16.13
C ALA A 305 -5.96 -15.56 15.83
N PHE A 306 -6.75 -14.56 16.23
CA PHE A 306 -8.20 -14.52 16.04
C PHE A 306 -8.58 -14.47 14.56
N ARG A 307 -7.81 -13.75 13.72
CA ARG A 307 -8.04 -13.69 12.26
C ARG A 307 -8.08 -15.06 11.58
N GLN A 308 -7.45 -16.06 12.17
CA GLN A 308 -7.39 -17.42 11.62
C GLN A 308 -8.53 -18.31 12.13
N HIS A 309 -9.42 -17.79 12.97
CA HIS A 309 -10.50 -18.54 13.60
C HIS A 309 -11.65 -18.80 12.61
N HIS A 310 -12.12 -20.04 12.53
CA HIS A 310 -13.12 -20.47 11.54
C HIS A 310 -14.49 -19.77 11.61
N PHE A 311 -14.81 -19.13 12.74
CA PHE A 311 -16.06 -18.40 12.96
C PHE A 311 -15.91 -16.87 12.94
N ALA A 312 -14.73 -16.33 12.61
CA ALA A 312 -14.51 -14.89 12.59
C ALA A 312 -15.41 -14.18 11.55
N THR A 313 -16.00 -13.06 11.93
CA THR A 313 -16.95 -12.28 11.14
C THR A 313 -16.34 -10.99 10.57
N SER A 314 -17.09 -10.29 9.72
CA SER A 314 -16.76 -8.93 9.24
C SER A 314 -16.51 -7.94 10.37
N GLU A 315 -17.41 -7.96 11.35
CA GLU A 315 -17.41 -7.04 12.48
C GLU A 315 -16.17 -7.29 13.36
N ASP A 316 -15.79 -8.55 13.53
CA ASP A 316 -14.55 -8.91 14.21
C ASP A 316 -13.33 -8.35 13.49
N GLU A 317 -13.29 -8.43 12.16
CA GLU A 317 -12.16 -7.90 11.38
C GLU A 317 -12.06 -6.37 11.48
N GLU A 318 -13.19 -5.65 11.48
CA GLU A 318 -13.20 -4.20 11.75
C GLU A 318 -12.67 -3.87 13.15
N LYS A 319 -13.09 -4.64 14.17
CA LYS A 319 -12.57 -4.52 15.53
C LYS A 319 -11.06 -4.78 15.57
N ILE A 320 -10.59 -5.83 14.88
CA ILE A 320 -9.18 -6.19 14.78
C ILE A 320 -8.37 -5.10 14.09
N ILE A 321 -8.84 -4.57 12.96
CA ILE A 321 -8.19 -3.46 12.24
C ILE A 321 -8.07 -2.25 13.16
N HIS A 322 -9.14 -1.89 13.87
CA HIS A 322 -9.12 -0.80 14.85
C HIS A 322 -8.10 -1.05 15.97
N ILE A 323 -8.10 -2.24 16.58
CA ILE A 323 -7.16 -2.61 17.65
C ILE A 323 -5.71 -2.58 17.15
N LEU A 324 -5.42 -3.17 15.98
CA LEU A 324 -4.07 -3.22 15.41
C LEU A 324 -3.60 -1.82 14.98
N LYS A 325 -4.49 -0.95 14.51
CA LYS A 325 -4.15 0.44 14.19
C LYS A 325 -3.86 1.28 15.44
N THR A 326 -4.55 1.03 16.54
CA THR A 326 -4.43 1.82 17.78
C THR A 326 -3.34 1.31 18.73
N ALA A 327 -3.26 -0.01 18.90
CA ALA A 327 -2.43 -0.72 19.88
C ALA A 327 -1.59 -1.86 19.25
N GLY A 328 -1.44 -1.88 17.93
CA GLY A 328 -0.61 -2.87 17.25
C GLY A 328 0.89 -2.66 17.47
N ARG A 329 1.63 -3.76 17.58
CA ARG A 329 3.09 -3.72 17.75
C ARG A 329 3.80 -3.86 16.40
N TYR A 330 4.45 -2.78 15.96
CA TYR A 330 5.18 -2.75 14.67
C TYR A 330 6.20 -3.87 14.51
N ARG A 331 6.81 -4.34 15.61
CA ARG A 331 7.75 -5.46 15.60
C ARG A 331 7.16 -6.78 15.07
N MET A 332 5.85 -6.93 15.20
CA MET A 332 5.11 -8.10 14.75
C MET A 332 4.38 -7.87 13.43
N LEU A 333 4.03 -6.63 13.12
CA LEU A 333 3.22 -6.26 11.95
C LEU A 333 4.05 -5.94 10.71
N LEU A 334 5.29 -5.47 10.86
CA LEU A 334 6.15 -5.08 9.73
C LEU A 334 7.12 -6.18 9.33
N SER A 335 7.41 -6.25 8.03
CA SER A 335 8.57 -7.00 7.53
C SER A 335 9.85 -6.45 8.17
N HIS A 336 10.82 -7.34 8.36
CA HIS A 336 12.13 -6.99 8.87
C HIS A 336 12.95 -6.07 7.97
N SER A 337 12.54 -5.89 6.70
CA SER A 337 13.21 -5.03 5.71
C SER A 337 12.59 -3.63 5.58
N THR A 338 11.40 -3.40 6.15
CA THR A 338 10.66 -2.13 5.99
C THR A 338 11.19 -1.04 6.93
N SER A 339 11.20 0.22 6.47
CA SER A 339 11.45 1.38 7.33
C SER A 339 10.29 1.60 8.30
N MET A 340 10.60 1.96 9.56
CA MET A 340 9.56 2.29 10.55
C MET A 340 8.98 3.70 10.36
N SER A 341 9.65 4.60 9.64
CA SER A 341 9.23 6.01 9.55
C SER A 341 7.90 6.19 8.83
N GLY A 342 7.66 5.46 7.74
CA GLY A 342 6.41 5.51 6.99
C GLY A 342 5.19 5.20 7.86
N ILE A 343 5.23 4.09 8.61
CA ILE A 343 4.08 3.71 9.47
C ILE A 343 3.90 4.67 10.66
N ILE A 344 4.99 5.20 11.22
CA ILE A 344 4.91 6.21 12.29
C ILE A 344 4.18 7.44 11.77
N ILE A 345 4.49 7.89 10.55
CA ILE A 345 3.84 9.04 9.91
C ILE A 345 2.36 8.75 9.67
N SER A 346 2.02 7.58 9.11
CA SER A 346 0.62 7.19 8.87
C SER A 346 -0.20 7.13 10.17
N ASP A 347 0.36 6.57 11.24
CA ASP A 347 -0.29 6.46 12.56
C ASP A 347 -0.48 7.84 13.20
N VAL A 348 0.55 8.68 13.17
CA VAL A 348 0.46 10.08 13.62
C VAL A 348 -0.62 10.80 12.81
N ASN A 349 -0.60 10.73 11.48
CA ASN A 349 -1.56 11.39 10.58
C ASN A 349 -3.01 11.00 10.85
N TRP A 350 -3.27 9.72 11.12
CA TRP A 350 -4.61 9.23 11.46
C TRP A 350 -5.11 9.76 12.82
N ARG A 351 -4.21 10.05 13.76
CA ARG A 351 -4.57 10.57 15.08
C ARG A 351 -4.88 12.07 15.06
N GLY A 352 -5.73 12.47 15.99
CA GLY A 352 -6.14 13.86 16.18
C GLY A 352 -5.06 14.72 16.85
N VAL A 353 -4.90 15.93 16.32
CA VAL A 353 -4.10 17.01 16.91
C VAL A 353 -4.91 18.29 16.88
N THR A 354 -4.75 19.15 17.89
CA THR A 354 -5.45 20.45 17.94
C THR A 354 -4.85 21.43 16.93
N GLU A 355 -3.53 21.36 16.69
CA GLU A 355 -2.80 22.20 15.77
C GLU A 355 -2.12 21.28 14.73
N PRO A 356 -2.50 21.30 13.44
CA PRO A 356 -1.98 20.37 12.43
C PRO A 356 -0.45 20.35 12.31
N TRP A 357 0.19 21.50 12.48
CA TRP A 357 1.63 21.67 12.37
C TRP A 357 2.43 21.05 13.53
N ASP A 358 1.79 20.73 14.66
CA ASP A 358 2.42 19.98 15.76
C ASP A 358 2.84 18.56 15.31
N ARG A 359 2.25 18.03 14.23
CA ARG A 359 2.65 16.75 13.63
C ARG A 359 4.13 16.70 13.28
N LEU A 360 4.73 17.82 12.85
CA LEU A 360 6.16 17.88 12.53
C LEU A 360 7.03 17.56 13.75
N ALA A 361 6.69 18.11 14.92
CA ALA A 361 7.40 17.83 16.16
C ALA A 361 7.20 16.38 16.62
N ILE A 362 5.96 15.88 16.55
CA ILE A 362 5.61 14.50 16.92
C ILE A 362 6.37 13.48 16.05
N ILE A 363 6.33 13.66 14.73
CA ILE A 363 7.02 12.80 13.76
C ILE A 363 8.53 12.87 14.00
N ALA A 364 9.10 14.07 14.09
CA ALA A 364 10.53 14.24 14.30
C ALA A 364 11.02 13.58 15.59
N ASN A 365 10.25 13.69 16.67
CA ASN A 365 10.53 13.02 17.91
C ASN A 365 10.44 11.51 17.74
N CYS A 366 9.30 10.98 17.29
CA CYS A 366 9.11 9.54 17.10
C CYS A 366 10.19 8.92 16.21
N CYS A 367 10.56 9.58 15.11
CA CYS A 367 11.61 9.16 14.19
C CYS A 367 13.04 9.46 14.69
N GLN A 368 13.24 10.24 15.76
CA GLN A 368 14.57 10.71 16.19
C GLN A 368 15.31 11.46 15.07
N TYR A 369 14.59 12.31 14.35
CA TYR A 369 15.20 13.27 13.45
C TYR A 369 16.10 14.23 14.23
N ALA A 370 17.16 14.74 13.61
CA ALA A 370 18.07 15.75 14.17
C ALA A 370 17.81 17.13 13.55
N THR A 371 17.33 17.18 12.31
CA THR A 371 16.87 18.42 11.67
C THR A 371 15.39 18.61 11.98
N ARG A 372 15.01 19.78 12.49
CA ARG A 372 13.61 20.21 12.72
C ARG A 372 13.22 21.26 11.68
N LEU A 373 11.92 21.49 11.55
CA LEU A 373 11.36 22.56 10.72
C LEU A 373 10.61 23.57 11.60
N ASP A 374 10.84 24.87 11.40
CA ASP A 374 10.11 25.92 12.12
C ASP A 374 8.68 26.07 11.57
N ALA A 375 7.73 25.43 12.27
CA ALA A 375 6.31 25.46 11.92
C ALA A 375 5.74 26.87 11.75
N ALA A 376 6.19 27.87 12.52
CA ALA A 376 5.64 29.22 12.38
C ALA A 376 6.17 29.94 11.13
N ARG A 377 7.40 29.64 10.70
CA ARG A 377 7.92 30.14 9.43
C ARG A 377 7.20 29.48 8.25
N LEU A 378 6.91 28.18 8.35
CA LEU A 378 6.15 27.45 7.33
C LEU A 378 4.70 27.95 7.20
N GLN A 379 4.02 28.23 8.32
CA GLN A 379 2.68 28.84 8.32
C GLN A 379 2.65 30.23 7.67
N GLN A 380 3.74 31.01 7.75
CA GLN A 380 3.84 32.30 7.07
C GLN A 380 4.08 32.17 5.55
N MET A 381 4.49 31.00 5.09
CA MET A 381 4.66 30.65 3.68
C MET A 381 3.38 30.06 3.06
N GLU A 382 2.29 29.92 3.84
CA GLU A 382 0.99 29.46 3.33
C GLU A 382 0.43 30.49 2.33
N GLY A 383 0.27 30.05 1.07
CA GLY A 383 -0.21 30.90 -0.02
C GLY A 383 0.28 30.51 -1.42
N ASN A 384 1.28 29.62 -1.54
CA ASN A 384 1.61 28.83 -2.75
C ASN A 384 2.84 27.88 -2.58
N VAL A 385 3.56 27.87 -1.44
CA VAL A 385 4.87 27.16 -1.33
C VAL A 385 4.89 25.99 -0.33
N ALA A 386 4.33 26.14 0.88
CA ALA A 386 4.48 25.12 1.93
C ALA A 386 3.13 24.52 2.36
N SER A 387 2.84 23.28 1.95
CA SER A 387 1.77 22.45 2.55
C SER A 387 2.32 21.62 3.72
N LEU A 388 1.44 21.13 4.59
CA LEU A 388 1.84 20.25 5.70
C LEU A 388 2.48 18.95 5.18
N ASP A 389 1.92 18.36 4.12
CA ASP A 389 2.43 17.12 3.52
C ASP A 389 3.80 17.31 2.86
N LEU A 390 3.99 18.42 2.12
CA LEU A 390 5.32 18.79 1.58
C LEU A 390 6.33 19.06 2.70
N SER A 391 5.88 19.63 3.81
CA SER A 391 6.73 19.87 4.97
C SER A 391 7.11 18.58 5.69
N ILE A 392 6.20 17.60 5.77
CA ILE A 392 6.51 16.26 6.31
C ILE A 392 7.50 15.55 5.37
N LEU A 393 7.30 15.61 4.06
CA LEU A 393 8.22 15.06 3.07
C LEU A 393 9.62 15.69 3.18
N ALA A 394 9.70 17.03 3.21
CA ALA A 394 10.96 17.75 3.42
C ALA A 394 11.61 17.37 4.75
N LEU A 395 10.84 17.23 5.84
CA LEU A 395 11.34 16.80 7.14
C LEU A 395 12.00 15.42 7.07
N ARG A 396 11.40 14.45 6.37
CA ARG A 396 11.99 13.10 6.18
C ARG A 396 13.31 13.18 5.42
N LEU A 397 13.29 13.85 4.27
CA LEU A 397 14.43 13.92 3.35
C LEU A 397 15.60 14.72 3.92
N LEU A 398 15.35 15.83 4.62
CA LEU A 398 16.39 16.61 5.33
C LEU A 398 17.06 15.83 6.45
N ASN A 399 16.39 14.80 6.95
CA ASN A 399 16.95 13.88 7.93
C ASN A 399 17.55 12.64 7.28
N GLY A 400 17.70 12.62 5.96
CA GLY A 400 18.44 11.60 5.24
C GLY A 400 17.69 10.31 4.98
N GLU A 401 16.35 10.30 5.06
CA GLU A 401 15.62 9.17 4.50
C GLU A 401 15.89 9.02 3.01
N ILE A 402 16.10 7.77 2.60
CA ILE A 402 16.63 7.44 1.27
C ILE A 402 15.47 7.22 0.32
N LEU A 403 15.47 7.95 -0.79
CA LEU A 403 14.58 7.71 -1.92
C LEU A 403 15.19 6.65 -2.86
N ASN A 404 14.35 5.75 -3.34
CA ASN A 404 14.58 5.06 -4.58
C ASN A 404 14.51 6.09 -5.71
N ASN A 405 15.67 6.39 -6.28
CA ASN A 405 15.84 7.42 -7.31
C ASN A 405 16.14 6.82 -8.69
N GLU A 406 15.98 5.51 -8.85
CA GLU A 406 15.87 4.88 -10.17
C GLU A 406 14.46 5.06 -10.76
N GLU A 407 14.30 4.66 -12.03
CA GLU A 407 13.06 4.78 -12.80
C GLU A 407 11.94 3.91 -12.20
N ALA A 408 11.29 4.41 -11.16
CA ALA A 408 10.15 3.75 -10.54
C ALA A 408 8.87 4.03 -11.35
N HIS A 409 8.11 2.97 -11.65
CA HIS A 409 6.74 3.11 -12.11
C HIS A 409 5.88 3.55 -10.93
N VAL A 410 5.44 4.81 -10.92
CA VAL A 410 4.68 5.37 -9.80
C VAL A 410 3.20 5.47 -10.20
N PRO A 411 2.27 4.94 -9.39
CA PRO A 411 0.84 5.00 -9.69
C PRO A 411 0.29 6.44 -9.75
N ASP A 412 -0.91 6.60 -10.29
CA ASP A 412 -1.64 7.87 -10.30
C ASP A 412 -1.85 8.40 -8.88
N GLY A 413 -1.67 9.71 -8.67
CA GLY A 413 -1.70 10.36 -7.35
C GLY A 413 -1.05 11.75 -7.39
N THR A 414 -1.10 12.50 -6.28
CA THR A 414 -0.35 13.76 -6.16
C THR A 414 1.16 13.50 -6.15
N ILE A 415 1.98 14.49 -6.53
CA ILE A 415 3.46 14.35 -6.50
C ILE A 415 3.95 13.91 -5.10
N VAL A 416 3.26 14.35 -4.04
CA VAL A 416 3.63 14.04 -2.65
C VAL A 416 3.28 12.60 -2.27
N GLU A 417 2.12 12.09 -2.69
CA GLU A 417 1.74 10.67 -2.50
C GLU A 417 2.71 9.76 -3.26
N ARG A 418 2.98 10.10 -4.53
CA ARG A 418 3.98 9.42 -5.37
C ARG A 418 5.35 9.36 -4.69
N MET A 419 5.83 10.48 -4.13
CA MET A 419 7.13 10.51 -3.45
C MET A 419 7.16 9.74 -2.13
N ASN A 420 6.02 9.54 -1.46
CA ASN A 420 5.97 8.72 -0.24
C ASN A 420 6.16 7.22 -0.52
N ASP A 421 5.76 6.75 -1.70
CA ASP A 421 5.94 5.36 -2.13
C ASP A 421 7.34 5.10 -2.71
N LEU A 422 8.11 6.15 -2.98
CA LEU A 422 9.48 6.08 -3.48
C LEU A 422 10.53 5.94 -2.37
N PHE A 423 10.15 5.88 -1.10
CA PHE A 423 11.14 5.62 -0.05
C PHE A 423 11.61 4.17 -0.14
N PHE A 424 12.93 3.99 -0.08
CA PHE A 424 13.57 2.71 -0.30
C PHE A 424 13.24 1.74 0.85
N ASP A 425 12.39 0.73 0.63
CA ASP A 425 11.92 -0.24 1.66
C ASP A 425 12.54 -1.63 1.47
N ASP A 426 13.87 -1.76 1.59
CA ASP A 426 14.55 -3.07 1.59
C ASP A 426 15.80 -3.13 2.50
N PHE A 427 15.71 -2.45 3.65
CA PHE A 427 16.80 -2.37 4.62
C PHE A 427 16.99 -3.68 5.38
N ARG A 428 17.99 -4.48 4.98
CA ARG A 428 18.38 -5.70 5.71
C ARG A 428 19.41 -5.38 6.79
N ALA A 429 18.96 -5.31 8.04
CA ALA A 429 19.88 -5.20 9.17
C ALA A 429 20.80 -6.44 9.29
N PRO A 430 22.06 -6.28 9.76
CA PRO A 430 22.92 -7.40 10.08
C PRO A 430 22.22 -8.42 10.98
N LYS A 431 22.40 -9.73 10.73
CA LYS A 431 21.82 -10.79 11.57
C LYS A 431 22.13 -10.49 13.06
N GLY A 432 21.20 -10.76 13.98
CA GLY A 432 21.39 -10.50 15.42
C GLY A 432 21.23 -9.04 15.89
N ALA A 433 21.03 -8.06 14.99
CA ALA A 433 20.59 -6.71 15.37
C ALA A 433 19.05 -6.64 15.56
N LYS A 434 18.57 -5.64 16.30
CA LYS A 434 17.13 -5.32 16.35
C LYS A 434 16.71 -4.67 15.02
N LYS A 435 16.39 -5.52 14.04
CA LYS A 435 16.23 -5.15 12.61
C LYS A 435 15.43 -3.86 12.37
N LEU A 436 14.23 -3.76 12.94
CA LEU A 436 13.39 -2.56 12.78
C LEU A 436 13.94 -1.31 13.47
N THR A 437 14.63 -1.47 14.60
CA THR A 437 15.30 -0.34 15.28
C THR A 437 16.45 0.19 14.42
N TYR A 438 17.20 -0.72 13.79
CA TYR A 438 18.25 -0.36 12.83
C TYR A 438 17.68 0.40 11.62
N ASN A 439 16.63 -0.13 10.99
CA ASN A 439 16.00 0.47 9.80
C ASN A 439 15.36 1.84 10.07
N LYS A 440 15.02 2.15 11.32
CA LYS A 440 14.55 3.48 11.73
C LYS A 440 15.65 4.53 11.63
N GLY A 441 16.90 4.11 11.81
CA GLY A 441 18.08 4.95 11.92
C GLY A 441 18.75 5.26 10.59
N CYS A 442 18.87 4.28 9.70
CA CYS A 442 19.66 4.33 8.47
C CYS A 442 19.33 5.55 7.59
N ARG A 443 20.20 6.56 7.64
CA ARG A 443 19.97 7.86 7.00
C ARG A 443 21.23 8.47 6.41
N PHE A 444 21.09 9.16 5.28
CA PHE A 444 22.13 10.06 4.78
C PHE A 444 22.45 11.15 5.81
N PHE A 445 23.72 11.52 5.88
CA PHE A 445 24.20 12.62 6.72
C PHE A 445 24.40 13.90 5.89
N ASP A 446 24.31 15.06 6.53
CA ASP A 446 24.51 16.38 5.92
C ASP A 446 23.77 16.57 4.59
N VAL A 447 22.45 16.43 4.64
CA VAL A 447 21.58 16.49 3.46
C VAL A 447 21.23 17.93 3.08
N GLU A 448 21.35 18.22 1.79
CA GLU A 448 20.93 19.47 1.17
C GLU A 448 20.13 19.21 -0.13
N PHE A 449 18.98 19.84 -0.26
CA PHE A 449 18.20 19.84 -1.49
C PHE A 449 18.80 20.81 -2.49
N THR A 450 19.08 20.31 -3.69
CA THR A 450 19.49 21.10 -4.84
C THR A 450 18.46 20.94 -5.96
N ARG A 451 18.60 21.73 -7.03
CA ARG A 451 17.74 21.56 -8.21
C ARG A 451 17.94 20.21 -8.90
N THR A 452 19.13 19.62 -8.79
CA THR A 452 19.50 18.37 -9.47
C THR A 452 19.20 17.14 -8.63
N GLY A 453 19.07 17.26 -7.31
CA GLY A 453 18.78 16.13 -6.44
C GLY A 453 18.99 16.41 -4.96
N ILE A 454 19.17 15.33 -4.21
CA ILE A 454 19.54 15.33 -2.81
C ILE A 454 21.06 15.21 -2.74
N LYS A 455 21.73 16.29 -2.32
CA LYS A 455 23.17 16.32 -2.08
C LYS A 455 23.47 15.79 -0.69
N THR A 456 24.50 14.95 -0.58
CA THR A 456 25.00 14.38 0.68
C THR A 456 26.51 14.09 0.58
N LYS A 457 27.13 13.69 1.68
CA LYS A 457 28.57 13.37 1.78
C LYS A 457 28.80 11.92 2.13
N GLY A 458 29.87 11.35 1.57
CA GLY A 458 30.29 10.00 1.91
C GLY A 458 31.51 9.53 1.11
N HIS A 459 31.66 8.21 1.03
CA HIS A 459 32.73 7.53 0.32
C HIS A 459 32.12 6.62 -0.74
N LEU A 460 32.68 6.69 -1.95
CA LEU A 460 32.33 5.78 -3.04
C LEU A 460 33.36 4.65 -3.11
N TRP A 461 32.89 3.43 -3.30
CA TRP A 461 33.69 2.22 -3.38
C TRP A 461 33.40 1.50 -4.68
N LYS A 462 34.43 1.09 -5.41
CA LYS A 462 34.32 0.16 -6.53
C LYS A 462 34.54 -1.27 -6.04
N LEU A 463 33.61 -2.17 -6.35
CA LEU A 463 33.78 -3.59 -6.00
C LEU A 463 34.73 -4.26 -6.98
N GLY A 464 35.77 -4.90 -6.43
CA GLY A 464 36.74 -5.69 -7.18
C GLY A 464 36.35 -7.17 -7.27
N GLU A 465 37.34 -8.02 -7.55
CA GLU A 465 37.13 -9.46 -7.71
C GLU A 465 36.54 -10.13 -6.46
N THR A 466 35.75 -11.17 -6.69
CA THR A 466 35.10 -11.93 -5.63
C THR A 466 36.08 -12.88 -4.93
N LEU A 467 36.06 -12.84 -3.61
CA LEU A 467 36.77 -13.70 -2.69
C LEU A 467 35.84 -14.80 -2.18
N ARG A 468 36.34 -16.04 -2.17
CA ARG A 468 35.70 -17.18 -1.53
C ARG A 468 36.50 -17.59 -0.29
N PRO A 469 36.04 -17.20 0.91
CA PRO A 469 36.70 -17.55 2.17
C PRO A 469 36.69 -19.07 2.39
N PRO A 470 37.74 -19.64 3.01
CA PRO A 470 37.74 -21.05 3.36
C PRO A 470 36.67 -21.37 4.42
N ARG A 471 35.98 -22.51 4.24
CA ARG A 471 34.97 -23.02 5.19
C ARG A 471 35.56 -23.20 6.59
N SER A 472 34.75 -22.90 7.61
CA SER A 472 35.19 -22.96 9.01
C SER A 472 35.45 -24.40 9.49
N SER A 473 36.41 -24.57 10.40
CA SER A 473 36.65 -25.86 11.06
C SER A 473 35.69 -26.04 12.24
N PRO A 474 34.97 -27.17 12.36
CA PRO A 474 34.02 -27.43 13.45
C PRO A 474 34.61 -27.36 14.86
N ARG A 475 35.95 -27.42 15.01
CA ARG A 475 36.64 -27.37 16.30
C ARG A 475 36.82 -25.95 16.86
N LEU A 476 36.69 -24.91 16.02
CA LEU A 476 36.86 -23.51 16.40
C LEU A 476 35.54 -22.81 16.78
N SER A 477 34.38 -23.46 16.56
CA SER A 477 33.04 -22.87 16.75
C SER A 477 32.53 -22.88 18.20
N GLN A 478 33.33 -23.34 19.18
CA GLN A 478 32.94 -23.28 20.59
C GLN A 478 33.12 -21.86 21.13
N THR A 479 32.03 -21.10 21.21
CA THR A 479 32.00 -19.77 21.80
C THR A 479 32.36 -19.79 23.29
N SER A 480 33.51 -19.24 23.65
CA SER A 480 33.82 -18.81 25.02
C SER A 480 32.81 -17.75 25.46
N HIS A 481 32.06 -18.00 26.53
CA HIS A 481 31.08 -17.06 27.11
C HIS A 481 31.73 -15.97 27.98
N LYS A 482 32.91 -15.46 27.61
CA LYS A 482 33.54 -14.34 28.32
C LYS A 482 33.64 -13.11 27.42
N ASP A 483 32.98 -12.05 27.88
CA ASP A 483 33.00 -10.65 27.45
C ASP A 483 32.38 -10.32 26.08
N LYS A 484 31.09 -9.92 26.11
CA LYS A 484 30.28 -9.47 24.95
C LYS A 484 30.80 -8.19 24.26
N LYS A 485 31.87 -7.57 24.74
CA LYS A 485 32.26 -6.18 24.40
C LYS A 485 33.37 -6.07 23.35
N GLN A 486 34.20 -7.10 23.17
CA GLN A 486 35.24 -7.18 22.13
C GLN A 486 34.88 -8.22 21.05
N LEU A 487 35.66 -8.29 19.97
CA LEU A 487 35.58 -9.43 19.05
C LEU A 487 36.04 -10.70 19.74
N SER A 488 35.26 -11.77 19.59
CA SER A 488 35.62 -13.09 20.08
C SER A 488 36.89 -13.60 19.39
N GLU A 489 37.61 -14.50 20.06
CA GLU A 489 38.80 -15.16 19.48
C GLU A 489 38.48 -15.84 18.14
N TYR A 490 37.26 -16.38 18.00
CA TYR A 490 36.76 -16.93 16.74
C TYR A 490 36.67 -15.87 15.64
N GLU A 491 35.97 -14.76 15.89
CA GLU A 491 35.83 -13.67 14.92
C GLU A 491 37.18 -13.08 14.51
N ARG A 492 38.09 -12.89 15.49
CA ARG A 492 39.48 -12.45 15.25
C ARG A 492 40.24 -13.43 14.36
N THR A 493 40.10 -14.74 14.59
CA THR A 493 40.75 -15.79 13.80
C THR A 493 40.24 -15.82 12.37
N ARG A 494 38.92 -15.67 12.16
CA ARG A 494 38.32 -15.63 10.82
C ARG A 494 38.80 -14.42 10.02
N LEU A 495 38.90 -13.24 10.64
CA LEU A 495 39.50 -12.05 10.01
C LEU A 495 40.96 -12.28 9.60
N LYS A 496 41.77 -12.90 10.45
CA LYS A 496 43.17 -13.23 10.11
C LYS A 496 43.27 -14.19 8.91
N GLN A 497 42.41 -15.21 8.85
CA GLN A 497 42.34 -16.10 7.68
C GLN A 497 41.96 -15.35 6.40
N LEU A 498 41.05 -14.38 6.49
CA LEU A 498 40.70 -13.52 5.36
C LEU A 498 41.89 -12.66 4.92
N SER A 499 42.63 -12.07 5.87
CA SER A 499 43.87 -11.34 5.60
C SER A 499 44.93 -12.19 4.89
N GLU A 500 45.12 -13.44 5.32
CA GLU A 500 46.04 -14.39 4.67
C GLU A 500 45.60 -14.74 3.24
N LEU A 501 44.30 -14.94 3.03
CA LEU A 501 43.74 -15.19 1.70
C LEU A 501 43.97 -14.00 0.75
N ILE A 502 43.75 -12.77 1.23
CA ILE A 502 43.99 -11.55 0.46
C ILE A 502 45.48 -11.46 0.08
N ARG A 503 46.39 -11.66 1.05
CA ARG A 503 47.85 -11.67 0.79
C ARG A 503 48.27 -12.73 -0.24
N ALA A 504 47.60 -13.87 -0.29
CA ALA A 504 47.95 -14.98 -1.18
C ALA A 504 47.48 -14.77 -2.63
N LYS A 505 46.40 -13.99 -2.86
CA LYS A 505 45.79 -13.81 -4.17
C LYS A 505 46.21 -12.54 -4.91
N HIS A 506 46.71 -11.53 -4.20
CA HIS A 506 46.85 -10.17 -4.72
C HIS A 506 48.29 -9.61 -4.66
N THR A 507 48.62 -8.62 -5.51
CA THR A 507 49.92 -7.93 -5.58
C THR A 507 50.10 -6.88 -4.47
N SER A 508 51.23 -6.14 -4.46
CA SER A 508 51.60 -5.14 -3.44
C SER A 508 50.56 -4.05 -3.16
N ASP A 509 49.65 -3.78 -4.09
CA ASP A 509 48.69 -2.66 -4.02
C ASP A 509 47.49 -2.96 -3.09
N ASP A 510 47.24 -4.24 -2.78
CA ASP A 510 46.20 -4.68 -1.83
C ASP A 510 46.74 -4.82 -0.38
N ALA A 511 47.99 -4.42 -0.13
CA ALA A 511 48.58 -4.44 1.22
C ALA A 511 47.83 -3.53 2.21
N GLY A 512 47.25 -2.43 1.72
CA GLY A 512 46.58 -1.43 2.55
C GLY A 512 45.42 -1.98 3.38
N ILE A 513 44.56 -2.84 2.81
CA ILE A 513 43.43 -3.41 3.56
C ILE A 513 43.88 -4.38 4.65
N VAL A 514 44.99 -5.09 4.41
CA VAL A 514 45.52 -6.06 5.37
C VAL A 514 46.11 -5.35 6.57
N ASP A 515 46.79 -4.23 6.35
CA ASP A 515 47.29 -3.38 7.42
C ASP A 515 46.12 -2.74 8.19
N CYS A 516 45.06 -2.28 7.51
CA CYS A 516 43.85 -1.80 8.18
C CYS A 516 43.18 -2.85 9.09
N ILE A 517 43.10 -4.12 8.64
CA ILE A 517 42.57 -5.22 9.47
C ILE A 517 43.45 -5.44 10.69
N LYS A 518 44.78 -5.42 10.51
CA LYS A 518 45.74 -5.59 11.59
C LYS A 518 45.60 -4.48 12.63
N ASP A 519 45.60 -3.23 12.21
CA ASP A 519 45.46 -2.06 13.07
C ASP A 519 44.14 -2.10 13.85
N PHE A 520 43.05 -2.49 13.20
CA PHE A 520 41.76 -2.66 13.87
C PHE A 520 41.76 -3.79 14.92
N LEU A 521 42.39 -4.94 14.64
CA LEU A 521 42.48 -6.02 15.61
C LEU A 521 43.35 -5.66 16.82
N GLU A 522 44.36 -4.83 16.62
CA GLU A 522 45.18 -4.22 17.68
C GLU A 522 44.35 -3.21 18.49
N GLU A 523 43.71 -2.24 17.83
CA GLU A 523 42.81 -1.26 18.46
C GLU A 523 41.71 -1.94 19.29
N ASP A 524 41.04 -2.96 18.76
CA ASP A 524 40.00 -3.72 19.46
C ASP A 524 40.53 -4.42 20.73
N SER A 525 41.82 -4.76 20.77
CA SER A 525 42.45 -5.45 21.92
C SER A 525 42.78 -4.52 23.08
N PHE A 526 42.94 -3.21 22.84
CA PHE A 526 43.29 -2.23 23.87
C PHE A 526 42.07 -1.61 24.58
N VAL A 527 40.86 -1.73 24.03
CA VAL A 527 39.64 -1.11 24.57
C VAL A 527 38.90 -2.07 25.52
N MET A 528 38.88 -1.75 26.83
CA MET A 528 38.29 -2.58 27.89
C MET A 528 36.80 -2.26 28.18
N ASP A 529 36.24 -1.21 27.56
CA ASP A 529 34.96 -0.58 27.95
C ASP A 529 34.05 -0.29 26.72
N ASP A 530 32.78 0.08 26.95
CA ASP A 530 31.85 0.53 25.88
C ASP A 530 32.15 1.96 25.36
N GLN A 531 33.29 2.55 25.74
CA GLN A 531 33.76 3.90 25.41
C GLN A 531 34.54 3.99 24.08
N GLY A 532 34.49 2.95 23.24
CA GLY A 532 35.13 2.96 21.93
C GLY A 532 34.43 3.93 20.96
N SER A 533 35.20 4.51 20.02
CA SER A 533 34.64 5.42 19.01
C SER A 533 33.52 4.76 18.21
N PHE A 534 32.66 5.57 17.60
CA PHE A 534 31.60 5.07 16.72
C PHE A 534 32.19 4.18 15.61
N SER A 535 33.30 4.64 15.01
CA SER A 535 34.08 3.92 14.00
C SER A 535 34.45 2.50 14.45
N LEU A 536 34.91 2.33 15.70
CA LEU A 536 35.25 1.02 16.26
C LEU A 536 34.02 0.13 16.48
N ARG A 537 32.92 0.68 17.02
CA ARG A 537 31.67 -0.07 17.22
C ARG A 537 31.05 -0.54 15.90
N TYR A 538 31.08 0.29 14.86
CA TYR A 538 30.68 -0.07 13.51
C TYR A 538 31.51 -1.22 12.95
N ARG A 539 32.86 -1.12 13.00
CA ARG A 539 33.75 -2.18 12.50
C ARG A 539 33.52 -3.51 13.21
N ARG A 540 33.27 -3.50 14.52
CA ARG A 540 32.88 -4.70 15.29
C ARG A 540 31.58 -5.31 14.76
N LEU A 541 30.55 -4.50 14.52
CA LEU A 541 29.26 -4.97 14.01
C LEU A 541 29.38 -5.58 12.61
N MET A 542 30.07 -4.89 11.69
CA MET A 542 30.27 -5.36 10.32
C MET A 542 31.18 -6.59 10.26
N THR A 543 32.19 -6.68 11.12
CA THR A 543 33.01 -7.90 11.26
C THR A 543 32.14 -9.12 11.55
N LYS A 544 31.19 -9.01 12.48
CA LYS A 544 30.26 -10.12 12.81
C LYS A 544 29.40 -10.50 11.62
N ALA A 545 29.00 -9.54 10.79
CA ALA A 545 28.26 -9.80 9.57
C ALA A 545 29.12 -10.54 8.54
N VAL A 546 30.33 -10.03 8.27
CA VAL A 546 31.28 -10.63 7.31
C VAL A 546 31.66 -12.05 7.73
N VAL A 547 32.00 -12.29 9.00
CA VAL A 547 32.34 -13.64 9.51
C VAL A 547 31.19 -14.61 9.31
N ARG A 548 29.94 -14.18 9.53
CA ARG A 548 28.77 -15.04 9.29
C ARG A 548 28.55 -15.32 7.81
N ALA A 549 28.80 -14.36 6.93
CA ALA A 549 28.78 -14.59 5.50
C ALA A 549 29.84 -15.61 5.08
N MET A 550 31.07 -15.49 5.61
CA MET A 550 32.13 -16.48 5.42
C MET A 550 31.72 -17.89 5.89
N ASP A 551 31.02 -17.97 7.02
CA ASP A 551 30.57 -19.25 7.60
C ASP A 551 29.35 -19.84 6.88
N ALA A 552 28.56 -18.99 6.23
CA ALA A 552 27.45 -19.37 5.35
C ALA A 552 27.89 -19.68 3.91
N ASP A 553 29.20 -19.72 3.64
CA ASP A 553 29.79 -19.95 2.30
C ASP A 553 29.40 -18.88 1.27
N GLN A 554 29.07 -17.66 1.73
CA GLN A 554 28.78 -16.51 0.87
C GLN A 554 30.07 -15.89 0.32
N THR A 555 29.97 -15.33 -0.88
CA THR A 555 31.06 -14.60 -1.55
C THR A 555 31.26 -13.21 -0.94
N LEU A 556 32.51 -12.77 -0.90
CA LEU A 556 32.88 -11.41 -0.50
C LEU A 556 33.54 -10.68 -1.69
N SER A 557 33.57 -9.36 -1.69
CA SER A 557 34.31 -8.55 -2.67
C SER A 557 35.18 -7.52 -1.97
N LEU A 558 36.37 -7.26 -2.51
CA LEU A 558 37.20 -6.14 -2.06
C LEU A 558 36.58 -4.82 -2.54
N GLY A 559 36.55 -3.82 -1.66
CA GLY A 559 36.11 -2.47 -1.95
C GLY A 559 37.32 -1.54 -2.11
N TYR A 560 37.46 -0.98 -3.30
CA TYR A 560 38.47 0.03 -3.63
C TYR A 560 37.86 1.40 -3.48
N LEU A 561 38.48 2.26 -2.68
CA LEU A 561 38.00 3.63 -2.50
C LEU A 561 38.16 4.41 -3.81
N CYS A 562 37.12 5.11 -4.24
CA CYS A 562 37.19 5.98 -5.41
C CYS A 562 37.68 7.39 -5.04
N ASP A 563 38.44 8.02 -5.94
CA ASP A 563 38.70 9.46 -5.89
C ASP A 563 37.43 10.27 -6.29
N PRO A 564 37.43 11.62 -6.17
CA PRO A 564 36.28 12.45 -6.57
C PRO A 564 35.85 12.27 -8.03
N GLU A 565 36.77 11.83 -8.90
CA GLU A 565 36.54 11.51 -10.31
C GLU A 565 35.93 10.11 -10.53
N GLY A 566 35.79 9.31 -9.47
CA GLY A 566 35.20 7.97 -9.50
C GLY A 566 36.19 6.84 -9.79
N GLU A 567 37.48 7.12 -9.88
CA GLU A 567 38.52 6.14 -10.22
C GLU A 567 39.04 5.43 -8.96
N PRO A 568 39.18 4.09 -8.98
CA PRO A 568 39.57 3.31 -7.81
C PRO A 568 41.03 3.54 -7.42
N THR A 569 41.29 3.73 -6.13
CA THR A 569 42.61 4.00 -5.57
C THR A 569 43.15 2.78 -4.81
N VAL A 570 42.82 2.63 -3.53
CA VAL A 570 43.34 1.57 -2.65
C VAL A 570 42.20 0.74 -2.06
N ALA A 571 42.44 -0.57 -1.90
CA ALA A 571 41.52 -1.47 -1.21
C ALA A 571 41.46 -1.11 0.28
N ARG A 572 40.26 -0.77 0.76
CA ARG A 572 39.98 -0.43 2.18
C ARG A 572 38.60 -0.88 2.67
N GLY A 573 37.88 -1.66 1.87
CA GLY A 573 36.57 -2.22 2.22
C GLY A 573 36.46 -3.70 1.90
N ILE A 574 35.58 -4.41 2.61
CA ILE A 574 35.19 -5.80 2.33
C ILE A 574 33.68 -5.87 2.33
N PHE A 575 33.07 -6.14 1.19
CA PHE A 575 31.62 -6.17 1.04
C PHE A 575 31.12 -7.61 0.88
N ILE A 576 29.94 -7.90 1.42
CA ILE A 576 29.25 -9.18 1.25
C ILE A 576 28.50 -9.12 -0.08
N HIS A 577 28.64 -10.16 -0.89
CA HIS A 577 28.01 -10.28 -2.20
C HIS A 577 26.88 -11.32 -2.12
N ASP A 578 25.62 -10.86 -2.17
CA ASP A 578 24.42 -11.64 -1.82
C ASP A 578 23.67 -12.12 -3.09
N ARG A 579 23.64 -13.44 -3.33
CA ARG A 579 22.52 -14.10 -4.01
C ARG A 579 22.21 -15.37 -3.26
N ASP A 580 21.16 -15.34 -2.43
CA ASP A 580 20.36 -16.53 -2.21
C ASP A 580 19.79 -16.91 -3.59
N ALA A 581 20.44 -17.85 -4.26
CA ALA A 581 19.96 -18.40 -5.53
C ALA A 581 18.62 -19.11 -5.29
N VAL A 582 17.53 -18.37 -5.45
CA VAL A 582 16.27 -18.98 -5.89
C VAL A 582 16.48 -19.25 -7.37
N GLU A 583 16.46 -20.53 -7.74
CA GLU A 583 16.49 -21.00 -9.12
C GLU A 583 15.28 -20.43 -9.88
N SER A 584 15.41 -19.24 -10.48
CA SER A 584 14.49 -18.73 -11.48
C SER A 584 15.18 -18.74 -12.84
N ASP A 585 14.61 -19.51 -13.78
CA ASP A 585 15.10 -19.70 -15.15
C ASP A 585 14.79 -18.50 -16.08
N GLU A 586 14.56 -17.29 -15.55
CA GLU A 586 14.34 -16.09 -16.37
C GLU A 586 15.64 -15.32 -16.60
N PRO A 587 15.88 -14.80 -17.83
CA PRO A 587 17.04 -13.96 -18.08
C PRO A 587 16.94 -12.67 -17.28
N LEU A 588 17.90 -12.47 -16.37
CA LEU A 588 18.10 -11.29 -15.55
C LEU A 588 18.03 -10.01 -16.40
N SER A 589 17.19 -9.07 -15.98
CA SER A 589 17.10 -7.74 -16.59
C SER A 589 18.38 -6.94 -16.32
N GLN A 590 18.56 -5.81 -17.00
CA GLN A 590 19.75 -4.96 -16.80
C GLN A 590 19.81 -4.35 -15.38
N ALA A 591 18.68 -4.31 -14.67
CA ALA A 591 18.56 -3.93 -13.25
C ALA A 591 18.96 -5.07 -12.28
N ASP A 592 19.06 -6.31 -12.76
CA ASP A 592 19.43 -7.50 -11.98
C ASP A 592 20.95 -7.83 -12.04
N LYS A 593 21.78 -6.84 -12.39
CA LYS A 593 23.25 -6.95 -12.33
C LYS A 593 23.73 -6.49 -10.96
N ASP A 594 24.60 -7.28 -10.33
CA ASP A 594 25.15 -6.97 -9.02
C ASP A 594 25.81 -5.57 -9.01
N PRO A 595 25.69 -4.80 -7.92
CA PRO A 595 26.16 -3.43 -7.87
C PRO A 595 27.68 -3.38 -8.10
N ALA A 596 28.11 -2.62 -9.10
CA ALA A 596 29.54 -2.42 -9.36
C ALA A 596 30.20 -1.46 -8.35
N TYR A 597 29.38 -0.62 -7.70
CA TYR A 597 29.83 0.36 -6.73
C TYR A 597 28.97 0.33 -5.47
N VAL A 598 29.57 0.71 -4.34
CA VAL A 598 28.87 0.91 -3.06
C VAL A 598 29.14 2.34 -2.61
N PHE A 599 28.11 3.04 -2.14
CA PHE A 599 28.24 4.32 -1.48
C PHE A 599 28.01 4.15 0.01
N THR A 600 28.92 4.68 0.82
CA THR A 600 28.75 4.72 2.27
C THR A 600 28.71 6.15 2.77
N SER A 601 27.73 6.48 3.59
CA SER A 601 27.69 7.74 4.35
C SER A 601 27.90 7.43 5.83
N LEU A 602 28.78 8.19 6.49
CA LEU A 602 29.18 7.96 7.87
C LEU A 602 29.39 9.31 8.57
N TRP A 603 28.97 9.40 9.82
CA TRP A 603 29.31 10.52 10.73
C TRP A 603 30.80 10.47 11.11
N SER A 604 31.53 11.59 11.01
CA SER A 604 32.96 11.68 11.34
C SER A 604 33.19 11.79 12.86
N ASP A 605 34.27 11.17 13.38
CA ASP A 605 34.70 11.32 14.79
C ASP A 605 35.31 12.71 15.08
N GLU A 606 35.54 13.56 14.05
CA GLU A 606 36.11 14.91 14.21
C GLU A 606 35.06 16.00 14.50
N ASP A 607 33.78 15.72 14.24
CA ASP A 607 32.64 16.64 14.42
C ASP A 607 31.85 16.40 15.73
N VAL A 608 32.47 15.71 16.71
CA VAL A 608 31.82 15.35 17.96
C VAL A 608 31.76 16.56 18.91
N ASP A 609 30.73 17.37 18.75
CA ASP A 609 30.13 17.98 19.94
C ASP A 609 29.53 16.83 20.77
N GLU A 610 30.00 16.62 22.00
CA GLU A 610 29.51 15.62 22.98
C GLU A 610 27.99 15.71 23.28
N GLU A 611 27.24 16.58 22.60
CA GLU A 611 25.82 16.87 22.77
C GLU A 611 24.86 15.95 21.99
N TYR A 612 25.34 15.13 21.05
CA TYR A 612 24.49 14.26 20.23
C TYR A 612 24.28 12.84 20.81
N LEU A 613 23.67 12.75 21.98
CA LEU A 613 23.12 11.48 22.52
C LEU A 613 21.88 11.00 21.71
N ALA A 614 22.06 10.58 20.46
CA ALA A 614 21.23 9.60 19.78
C ALA A 614 22.09 8.36 19.53
N ASN A 615 21.51 7.19 19.27
CA ASN A 615 22.31 5.99 18.96
C ASN A 615 23.17 6.27 17.72
N GLU A 616 24.45 6.58 17.89
CA GLU A 616 25.38 6.96 16.81
C GLU A 616 25.49 5.88 15.71
N LEU A 617 25.16 4.63 16.05
CA LEU A 617 25.03 3.49 15.12
C LEU A 617 23.94 3.65 14.05
N ASP A 618 23.00 4.56 14.25
CA ASP A 618 21.86 4.80 13.36
C ASP A 618 22.26 5.64 12.12
N HIS A 619 23.41 6.33 12.11
CA HIS A 619 23.80 7.26 11.04
C HIS A 619 24.81 6.69 10.02
N HIS A 620 24.80 5.37 9.80
CA HIS A 620 25.59 4.74 8.75
C HIS A 620 24.69 4.23 7.62
N VAL A 621 25.06 4.57 6.39
CA VAL A 621 24.44 4.07 5.16
C VAL A 621 25.48 3.29 4.37
N SER A 622 25.09 2.14 3.81
CA SER A 622 25.91 1.35 2.87
C SER A 622 25.00 0.76 1.79
N ILE A 623 24.99 1.42 0.63
CA ILE A 623 24.04 1.14 -0.46
C ILE A 623 24.84 0.87 -1.73
N GLY A 624 24.53 -0.23 -2.41
CA GLY A 624 24.94 -0.49 -3.78
C GLY A 624 24.37 0.59 -4.70
N VAL A 625 25.23 1.22 -5.49
CA VAL A 625 24.86 2.35 -6.35
C VAL A 625 25.36 2.16 -7.77
N ARG A 626 24.64 2.77 -8.70
CA ARG A 626 25.07 2.93 -10.08
C ARG A 626 25.46 4.38 -10.33
N LEU A 627 26.60 4.57 -11.03
CA LEU A 627 27.06 5.88 -11.48
C LEU A 627 26.29 6.33 -12.72
N SER A 628 26.07 7.63 -12.86
CA SER A 628 25.59 8.22 -14.10
C SER A 628 26.61 8.07 -15.23
N ASP A 629 26.15 7.81 -16.46
CA ASP A 629 27.00 7.74 -17.66
C ASP A 629 27.46 9.14 -18.12
N ASP A 630 26.84 10.21 -17.62
CA ASP A 630 27.14 11.59 -17.99
C ASP A 630 28.27 12.18 -17.12
N ARG A 631 29.51 12.10 -17.64
CA ARG A 631 30.72 12.67 -16.99
C ARG A 631 30.85 14.20 -17.15
N SER A 632 29.86 14.90 -17.72
CA SER A 632 29.96 16.34 -17.99
C SER A 632 29.50 17.25 -16.84
N GLN A 633 28.98 16.69 -15.76
CA GLN A 633 28.39 17.44 -14.64
C GLN A 633 29.41 17.75 -13.53
N GLU A 634 29.22 18.89 -12.84
CA GLU A 634 30.10 19.36 -11.75
C GLU A 634 30.09 18.47 -10.49
N SER A 635 29.09 17.58 -10.33
CA SER A 635 28.95 16.71 -9.15
C SER A 635 28.63 15.27 -9.53
N LEU A 636 29.25 14.30 -8.82
CA LEU A 636 29.05 12.87 -9.04
C LEU A 636 27.59 12.45 -8.72
N GLN A 637 26.89 11.89 -9.70
CA GLN A 637 25.50 11.45 -9.57
C GLN A 637 25.37 9.94 -9.32
N LEU A 638 24.62 9.57 -8.29
CA LEU A 638 24.44 8.18 -7.84
C LEU A 638 22.97 7.77 -7.83
N TYR A 639 22.69 6.56 -8.31
CA TYR A 639 21.37 5.92 -8.31
C TYR A 639 21.35 4.75 -7.33
N THR A 640 20.36 4.70 -6.45
CA THR A 640 20.20 3.64 -5.43
C THR A 640 19.81 2.32 -6.06
N GLN A 641 20.45 1.21 -5.63
CA GLN A 641 20.13 -0.14 -6.11
C GLN A 641 19.68 -1.04 -4.95
N GLU A 642 20.63 -1.49 -4.12
CA GLU A 642 20.35 -2.43 -3.04
C GLU A 642 21.16 -2.13 -1.78
N TRP A 643 20.75 -2.66 -0.64
CA TRP A 643 21.54 -2.53 0.58
C TRP A 643 22.71 -3.51 0.58
N VAL A 644 23.93 -3.02 0.78
CA VAL A 644 25.14 -3.85 0.76
C VAL A 644 25.84 -3.76 2.11
N LEU A 645 26.02 -4.89 2.77
CA LEU A 645 26.78 -4.95 4.02
C LEU A 645 28.28 -5.05 3.73
N GLY A 646 29.10 -4.29 4.45
CA GLY A 646 30.54 -4.38 4.33
C GLY A 646 31.29 -3.85 5.53
N LEU A 647 32.52 -4.33 5.70
CA LEU A 647 33.50 -3.83 6.66
C LEU A 647 34.38 -2.79 5.96
N CYS A 648 34.22 -1.53 6.32
CA CYS A 648 34.96 -0.41 5.73
C CYS A 648 35.92 0.26 6.74
N PHE A 649 37.08 0.70 6.26
CA PHE A 649 38.10 1.39 7.05
C PHE A 649 38.25 2.84 6.59
N PHE A 650 37.66 3.76 7.36
CA PHE A 650 37.50 5.18 7.01
C PHE A 650 38.63 6.10 7.52
N THR A 651 39.55 5.58 8.34
CA THR A 651 40.54 6.41 9.05
C THR A 651 41.45 7.18 8.06
N GLY A 652 41.46 8.51 8.20
CA GLY A 652 42.26 9.43 7.37
C GLY A 652 41.77 9.59 5.94
N VAL A 653 40.51 9.25 5.65
CA VAL A 653 39.91 9.33 4.30
C VAL A 653 38.87 10.46 4.23
N PRO A 654 39.09 11.52 3.41
CA PRO A 654 38.10 12.59 3.27
C PRO A 654 36.82 12.10 2.58
N THR A 655 35.68 12.68 2.93
CA THR A 655 34.40 12.45 2.26
C THR A 655 34.28 13.30 1.00
N SER A 656 33.56 12.81 0.01
CA SER A 656 33.21 13.53 -1.22
C SER A 656 31.74 13.92 -1.22
N ASP A 657 31.43 15.08 -1.81
CA ASP A 657 30.07 15.49 -2.12
C ASP A 657 29.53 14.66 -3.28
N VAL A 658 28.34 14.08 -3.12
CA VAL A 658 27.62 13.35 -4.17
C VAL A 658 26.18 13.83 -4.23
N VAL A 659 25.56 13.65 -5.39
CA VAL A 659 24.14 13.98 -5.60
C VAL A 659 23.39 12.70 -5.93
N PHE A 660 22.34 12.42 -5.18
CA PHE A 660 21.30 11.46 -5.57
C PHE A 660 20.24 12.21 -6.33
N PRO A 661 20.12 12.04 -7.67
CA PRO A 661 19.17 12.82 -8.45
C PRO A 661 17.75 12.65 -7.92
N TRP A 662 16.91 13.68 -8.10
CA TRP A 662 15.48 13.51 -7.89
C TRP A 662 14.97 12.35 -8.76
N PRO A 663 14.07 11.48 -8.25
CA PRO A 663 13.55 10.38 -9.05
C PRO A 663 13.03 10.92 -10.38
N GLN A 664 13.51 10.36 -11.49
CA GLN A 664 12.93 10.68 -12.79
C GLN A 664 11.55 10.03 -12.80
N LEU A 665 10.51 10.85 -12.61
CA LEU A 665 9.15 10.42 -12.87
C LEU A 665 9.04 10.21 -14.37
N LYS A 666 9.45 9.03 -14.84
CA LYS A 666 9.13 8.61 -16.19
C LYS A 666 7.62 8.44 -16.24
N MET A 667 6.97 9.51 -16.70
CA MET A 667 5.73 9.34 -17.43
C MET A 667 5.96 8.22 -18.44
N MET A 668 5.00 7.30 -18.54
CA MET A 668 4.94 6.35 -19.65
C MET A 668 5.43 7.06 -20.93
N GLN A 669 6.43 6.46 -21.61
CA GLN A 669 6.98 6.88 -22.92
C GLN A 669 6.23 8.06 -23.55
N HIS A 670 6.83 9.26 -23.48
CA HIS A 670 6.39 10.53 -24.11
C HIS A 670 5.01 10.50 -24.78
N ARG A 671 3.96 10.77 -24.02
CA ARG A 671 2.97 11.72 -24.52
C ARG A 671 3.50 13.10 -24.21
N MET A 672 4.05 13.79 -25.22
CA MET A 672 4.31 15.23 -25.16
C MET A 672 3.12 15.94 -24.47
N SER A 673 3.38 16.96 -23.65
CA SER A 673 2.27 17.71 -23.01
C SER A 673 1.31 18.18 -24.11
N ILE A 674 0.01 18.23 -23.81
CA ILE A 674 -0.99 18.64 -24.82
C ILE A 674 -0.60 19.99 -25.44
N ALA A 675 -0.11 20.94 -24.62
CA ALA A 675 0.39 22.22 -25.06
C ALA A 675 1.61 22.10 -26.01
N ASP A 676 2.56 21.21 -25.73
CA ASP A 676 3.73 21.00 -26.59
C ASP A 676 3.35 20.29 -27.90
N ARG A 677 2.41 19.34 -27.86
CA ARG A 677 1.90 18.67 -29.08
C ARG A 677 1.21 19.64 -30.01
N ILE A 678 0.38 20.53 -29.45
CA ILE A 678 -0.29 21.60 -30.19
C ILE A 678 0.76 22.50 -30.84
N LYS A 679 1.73 22.99 -30.05
CA LYS A 679 2.79 23.87 -30.56
C LYS A 679 3.61 23.21 -31.68
N ASP A 680 3.95 21.92 -31.55
CA ASP A 680 4.70 21.20 -32.60
C ASP A 680 3.84 20.92 -33.85
N THR A 681 2.54 20.66 -33.68
CA THR A 681 1.58 20.48 -34.79
C THR A 681 1.55 21.73 -35.68
N PHE A 682 1.43 22.91 -35.06
CA PHE A 682 1.32 24.18 -35.80
C PHE A 682 2.67 24.80 -36.18
N LYS A 683 3.79 24.30 -35.64
CA LYS A 683 5.15 24.72 -36.02
C LYS A 683 5.50 24.41 -37.48
N ARG A 684 4.82 23.45 -38.11
CA ARG A 684 5.06 23.01 -39.51
C ARG A 684 3.95 23.44 -40.48
N ALA A 685 2.90 24.09 -40.00
CA ALA A 685 1.68 24.42 -40.75
C ALA A 685 1.40 25.95 -40.81
N GLU A 686 2.46 26.75 -40.92
CA GLU A 686 2.39 28.23 -40.84
C GLU A 686 1.46 28.89 -41.88
N SER A 687 1.20 28.25 -43.04
CA SER A 687 0.37 28.83 -44.11
C SER A 687 -1.12 28.54 -44.01
N ASP A 688 -1.50 27.44 -43.34
CA ASP A 688 -2.86 26.88 -43.48
C ASP A 688 -3.75 27.23 -42.28
N TYR A 689 -3.17 27.51 -41.11
CA TYR A 689 -3.90 27.84 -39.87
C TYR A 689 -3.31 29.07 -39.15
N PRO A 690 -3.42 30.28 -39.74
CA PRO A 690 -2.76 31.49 -39.24
C PRO A 690 -3.21 31.90 -37.82
N LEU A 691 -4.48 31.65 -37.46
CA LEU A 691 -5.00 31.92 -36.12
C LEU A 691 -4.42 30.97 -35.07
N HIS A 692 -4.38 29.66 -35.33
CA HIS A 692 -3.82 28.66 -34.41
C HIS A 692 -2.33 28.91 -34.15
N VAL A 693 -1.56 29.26 -35.19
CA VAL A 693 -0.13 29.58 -35.09
C VAL A 693 0.09 30.84 -34.24
N SER A 694 -0.68 31.90 -34.48
CA SER A 694 -0.60 33.15 -33.68
C SER A 694 -0.87 32.89 -32.21
N ILE A 695 -1.83 32.02 -31.87
CA ILE A 695 -2.14 31.64 -30.48
C ILE A 695 -1.02 30.79 -29.87
N CYS A 696 -0.46 29.83 -30.63
CA CYS A 696 0.67 28.99 -30.18
C CYS A 696 1.92 29.80 -29.85
N ASN A 697 2.18 30.84 -30.64
CA ASN A 697 3.31 31.76 -30.48
C ASN A 697 3.03 32.91 -29.48
N ASN A 698 1.78 33.02 -29.00
CA ASN A 698 1.30 34.15 -28.19
C ASN A 698 1.52 35.52 -28.89
N ASP A 699 1.38 35.56 -30.21
CA ASP A 699 1.49 36.78 -31.02
C ASP A 699 0.13 37.49 -31.10
N VAL A 700 -0.11 38.34 -30.10
CA VAL A 700 -1.35 39.10 -29.97
C VAL A 700 -1.54 40.10 -31.12
N SER A 701 -0.45 40.62 -31.70
CA SER A 701 -0.52 41.66 -32.74
C SER A 701 -1.00 41.07 -34.06
N THR A 702 -0.41 39.95 -34.47
CA THR A 702 -0.85 39.22 -35.67
C THR A 702 -2.24 38.63 -35.49
N LEU A 703 -2.57 38.15 -34.28
CA LEU A 703 -3.93 37.68 -33.99
C LEU A 703 -4.98 38.78 -34.19
N GLN A 704 -4.73 40.01 -33.73
CA GLN A 704 -5.63 41.15 -33.92
C GLN A 704 -5.75 41.56 -35.40
N GLU A 705 -4.65 41.54 -36.15
CA GLU A 705 -4.65 41.89 -37.58
C GLU A 705 -5.50 40.91 -38.40
N VAL A 706 -5.32 39.60 -38.18
CA VAL A 706 -6.08 38.55 -38.89
C VAL A 706 -7.56 38.57 -38.48
N LEU A 707 -7.88 38.82 -37.20
CA LEU A 707 -9.26 38.97 -36.73
C LEU A 707 -9.97 40.21 -37.30
N GLY A 708 -9.22 41.24 -37.72
CA GLY A 708 -9.75 42.42 -38.40
C GLY A 708 -10.04 42.24 -39.89
N SER A 709 -9.67 41.09 -40.48
CA SER A 709 -9.86 40.79 -41.90
C SER A 709 -11.31 40.39 -42.22
N ARG A 710 -11.71 40.51 -43.50
CA ARG A 710 -13.03 40.03 -43.98
C ARG A 710 -13.18 38.50 -43.92
N GLU A 711 -12.07 37.77 -43.84
CA GLU A 711 -12.03 36.29 -43.79
C GLU A 711 -12.09 35.73 -42.36
N ALA A 712 -11.98 36.59 -41.33
CA ALA A 712 -11.89 36.19 -39.92
C ALA A 712 -13.03 35.26 -39.48
N SER A 713 -14.28 35.56 -39.87
CA SER A 713 -15.46 34.75 -39.51
C SER A 713 -15.37 33.30 -40.01
N PHE A 714 -14.71 33.08 -41.15
CA PHE A 714 -14.53 31.75 -41.73
C PHE A 714 -13.40 30.99 -41.04
N LEU A 715 -12.24 31.65 -40.85
CA LEU A 715 -11.06 31.06 -40.21
C LEU A 715 -11.28 30.68 -38.73
N LEU A 716 -12.20 31.38 -38.04
CA LEU A 716 -12.54 31.11 -36.65
C LEU A 716 -13.38 29.85 -36.44
N LEU A 717 -14.11 29.41 -37.47
CA LEU A 717 -14.91 28.19 -37.46
C LEU A 717 -14.15 26.99 -38.05
N ASP A 718 -13.01 27.23 -38.67
CA ASP A 718 -12.19 26.18 -39.28
C ASP A 718 -11.45 25.36 -38.21
N GLY A 719 -11.68 24.06 -38.22
CA GLY A 719 -11.05 23.10 -37.33
C GLY A 719 -9.90 22.39 -38.03
N ASP A 720 -8.76 22.24 -37.35
CA ASP A 720 -7.59 21.51 -37.88
C ASP A 720 -7.78 19.98 -37.98
N GLY A 721 -8.97 19.47 -37.61
CA GLY A 721 -9.30 18.05 -37.52
C GLY A 721 -8.67 17.30 -36.34
N CYS A 722 -7.77 17.93 -35.57
CA CYS A 722 -6.97 17.30 -34.50
C CYS A 722 -7.16 17.97 -33.13
N TRP A 723 -6.92 19.29 -33.03
CA TRP A 723 -6.98 20.09 -31.80
C TRP A 723 -8.21 21.02 -31.73
N GLY A 724 -8.95 21.16 -32.83
CA GLY A 724 -10.19 21.92 -32.93
C GLY A 724 -10.01 23.33 -33.51
N THR A 725 -10.96 24.21 -33.19
CA THR A 725 -10.95 25.62 -33.63
C THR A 725 -9.88 26.43 -32.88
N PRO A 726 -9.56 27.67 -33.31
CA PRO A 726 -8.60 28.53 -32.60
C PRO A 726 -8.95 28.71 -31.11
N LEU A 727 -10.25 28.72 -30.78
CA LEU A 727 -10.71 28.83 -29.38
C LEU A 727 -10.40 27.58 -28.55
N HIS A 728 -10.43 26.38 -29.13
CA HIS A 728 -10.00 25.15 -28.45
C HIS A 728 -8.51 25.19 -28.11
N VAL A 729 -7.68 25.64 -29.07
CA VAL A 729 -6.25 25.82 -28.88
C VAL A 729 -5.96 26.85 -27.79
N ALA A 730 -6.68 27.98 -27.76
CA ALA A 730 -6.55 28.96 -26.69
C ALA A 730 -6.89 28.36 -25.31
N VAL A 731 -7.89 27.48 -25.22
CA VAL A 731 -8.26 26.77 -23.97
C VAL A 731 -7.19 25.76 -23.55
N TYR A 732 -6.67 24.95 -24.48
CA TYR A 732 -5.58 24.02 -24.20
C TYR A 732 -4.30 24.71 -23.72
N LEU A 733 -4.05 25.93 -24.19
CA LEU A 733 -2.87 26.72 -23.84
C LEU A 733 -3.08 27.67 -22.65
N ASP A 734 -4.27 27.68 -22.03
CA ASP A 734 -4.67 28.65 -20.99
C ASP A 734 -4.42 30.12 -21.41
N ASN A 735 -4.66 30.44 -22.69
CA ASN A 735 -4.43 31.77 -23.23
C ASN A 735 -5.70 32.62 -23.17
N ILE A 736 -5.92 33.26 -22.02
CA ILE A 736 -7.09 34.12 -21.75
C ILE A 736 -7.16 35.32 -22.70
N GLU A 737 -6.01 35.90 -23.07
CA GLU A 737 -5.97 37.10 -23.91
C GLU A 737 -6.41 36.77 -25.34
N ALA A 738 -5.85 35.70 -25.92
CA ALA A 738 -6.30 35.18 -27.20
C ALA A 738 -7.78 34.79 -27.20
N ALA A 739 -8.24 34.09 -26.14
CA ALA A 739 -9.65 33.73 -26.00
C ALA A 739 -10.57 34.96 -25.99
N ASN A 740 -10.22 36.02 -25.25
CA ASN A 740 -11.02 37.25 -25.21
C ASN A 740 -11.10 37.95 -26.58
N LEU A 741 -9.98 38.01 -27.32
CA LEU A 741 -9.95 38.61 -28.66
C LEU A 741 -10.83 37.83 -29.64
N ILE A 742 -10.78 36.50 -29.58
CA ILE A 742 -11.63 35.63 -30.39
C ILE A 742 -13.12 35.82 -30.05
N LEU A 743 -13.48 35.90 -28.77
CA LEU A 743 -14.86 36.09 -28.32
C LEU A 743 -15.44 37.46 -28.73
N GLN A 744 -14.61 38.50 -28.85
CA GLN A 744 -15.07 39.83 -29.30
C GLN A 744 -15.60 39.83 -30.74
N VAL A 745 -15.21 38.85 -31.56
CA VAL A 745 -15.68 38.70 -32.95
C VAL A 745 -17.04 37.96 -33.03
N GLY A 746 -17.54 37.44 -31.90
CA GLY A 746 -18.88 36.83 -31.80
C GLY A 746 -18.93 35.34 -32.20
N VAL A 747 -17.85 34.59 -31.95
CA VAL A 747 -17.79 33.14 -32.22
C VAL A 747 -18.54 32.36 -31.15
N GLY A 748 -19.35 31.38 -31.55
CA GLY A 748 -20.04 30.47 -30.64
C GLY A 748 -19.07 29.64 -29.79
N VAL A 749 -19.31 29.58 -28.48
CA VAL A 749 -18.49 28.80 -27.51
C VAL A 749 -18.91 27.34 -27.40
N ASP A 750 -19.90 26.93 -28.19
CA ASP A 750 -20.53 25.62 -28.25
C ASP A 750 -20.21 24.84 -29.54
N VAL A 751 -19.42 25.44 -30.44
CA VAL A 751 -19.01 24.86 -31.73
C VAL A 751 -18.17 23.61 -31.50
N THR A 752 -18.61 22.47 -32.05
CA THR A 752 -17.86 21.21 -32.09
C THR A 752 -17.19 21.07 -33.46
N ALA A 753 -15.87 20.83 -33.50
CA ALA A 753 -15.17 20.62 -34.76
C ALA A 753 -15.56 19.26 -35.39
N ASP A 754 -15.77 19.22 -36.72
CA ASP A 754 -16.03 17.99 -37.46
C ASP A 754 -14.72 17.21 -37.65
N SER A 755 -14.48 16.21 -36.78
CA SER A 755 -13.37 15.26 -36.91
C SER A 755 -13.88 13.82 -37.09
N SER A 756 -13.10 13.01 -37.81
CA SER A 756 -13.35 11.59 -38.13
C SER A 756 -12.85 10.61 -37.06
N ALA A 757 -12.12 11.08 -36.04
CA ALA A 757 -11.76 10.29 -34.86
C ALA A 757 -12.82 10.48 -33.77
N HIS A 758 -13.37 9.38 -33.23
CA HIS A 758 -14.53 9.41 -32.33
C HIS A 758 -14.29 10.10 -30.96
N GLU A 759 -13.06 10.44 -30.57
CA GLU A 759 -12.75 10.85 -29.18
C GLU A 759 -12.70 12.36 -28.87
N HIS A 760 -12.83 13.28 -29.83
CA HIS A 760 -12.81 14.72 -29.53
C HIS A 760 -13.89 15.51 -30.27
N ARG A 761 -15.06 15.64 -29.64
CA ARG A 761 -16.08 16.66 -29.97
C ARG A 761 -16.54 17.42 -28.71
N LEU A 762 -15.61 17.79 -27.84
CA LEU A 762 -15.92 18.72 -26.74
C LEU A 762 -16.01 20.13 -27.28
N SER A 763 -16.95 20.93 -26.77
CA SER A 763 -16.92 22.37 -26.98
C SER A 763 -15.75 23.01 -26.21
N PRO A 764 -15.30 24.22 -26.58
CA PRO A 764 -14.29 24.95 -25.79
C PRO A 764 -14.69 25.10 -24.31
N LEU A 765 -16.00 25.24 -24.04
CA LEU A 765 -16.55 25.31 -22.70
C LEU A 765 -16.36 23.99 -21.93
N ALA A 766 -16.71 22.85 -22.53
CA ALA A 766 -16.57 21.53 -21.90
C ALA A 766 -15.10 21.11 -21.77
N LEU A 767 -14.25 21.55 -22.70
CA LEU A 767 -12.81 21.39 -22.62
C LEU A 767 -12.20 22.18 -21.46
N ALA A 768 -12.64 23.43 -21.25
CA ALA A 768 -12.20 24.23 -20.12
C ALA A 768 -12.59 23.59 -18.77
N VAL A 769 -13.77 22.94 -18.72
CA VAL A 769 -14.12 22.06 -17.61
C VAL A 769 -13.11 20.93 -17.53
N ARG A 770 -12.96 20.03 -18.51
CA ARG A 770 -12.02 18.90 -18.44
C ARG A 770 -10.61 19.28 -17.95
N LEU A 771 -10.08 20.43 -18.35
CA LEU A 771 -8.76 20.93 -17.94
C LEU A 771 -8.71 21.61 -16.56
N GLY A 772 -9.85 21.86 -15.91
CA GLY A 772 -9.94 22.47 -14.59
C GLY A 772 -9.77 23.99 -14.59
N ASN A 773 -9.89 24.63 -15.76
CA ASN A 773 -9.57 26.04 -15.93
C ASN A 773 -10.74 26.95 -15.57
N GLN A 774 -10.86 27.27 -14.28
CA GLN A 774 -11.96 28.08 -13.74
C GLN A 774 -12.07 29.48 -14.36
N ARG A 775 -10.92 30.10 -14.73
CA ARG A 775 -10.89 31.47 -15.25
C ARG A 775 -11.42 31.52 -16.68
N LEU A 776 -10.92 30.66 -17.57
CA LEU A 776 -11.44 30.55 -18.93
C LEU A 776 -12.88 30.06 -18.94
N LEU A 777 -13.22 29.08 -18.09
CA LEU A 777 -14.59 28.60 -17.96
C LEU A 777 -15.57 29.73 -17.65
N TRP A 778 -15.27 30.57 -16.66
CA TRP A 778 -16.13 31.70 -16.30
C TRP A 778 -16.27 32.72 -17.45
N ARG A 779 -15.17 33.01 -18.16
CA ARG A 779 -15.19 33.93 -19.32
C ARG A 779 -16.04 33.40 -20.47
N LEU A 780 -15.84 32.14 -20.84
CA LEU A 780 -16.63 31.48 -21.88
C LEU A 780 -18.12 31.42 -21.49
N TRP A 781 -18.42 31.16 -20.23
CA TRP A 781 -19.78 31.12 -19.70
C TRP A 781 -20.50 32.48 -19.76
N GLN A 782 -19.80 33.58 -19.44
CA GLN A 782 -20.35 34.94 -19.54
C GLN A 782 -20.70 35.31 -20.98
N HIS A 783 -19.86 34.94 -21.93
CA HIS A 783 -20.12 35.21 -23.34
C HIS A 783 -21.35 34.45 -23.85
N LEU A 784 -21.52 33.19 -23.44
CA LEU A 784 -22.70 32.39 -23.76
C LEU A 784 -24.02 33.03 -23.27
N HIS A 785 -24.03 33.64 -22.08
CA HIS A 785 -25.22 34.30 -21.52
C HIS A 785 -25.65 35.56 -22.28
N SER A 786 -24.77 36.10 -23.13
CA SER A 786 -25.06 37.30 -23.93
C SER A 786 -25.65 37.00 -25.31
N GLN A 787 -25.75 35.71 -25.69
CA GLN A 787 -26.27 35.24 -26.98
C GLN A 787 -27.71 34.70 -26.82
N GLU A 788 -28.55 34.76 -27.87
CA GLU A 788 -29.97 34.35 -27.84
C GLU A 788 -30.17 32.84 -27.56
N GLU A 789 -31.33 32.47 -27.00
CA GLU A 789 -31.60 31.20 -26.31
C GLU A 789 -31.49 29.89 -27.15
N GLU A 790 -31.29 29.96 -28.46
CA GLU A 790 -31.35 28.80 -29.38
C GLU A 790 -30.12 27.86 -29.34
N SER A 791 -28.99 28.25 -28.74
CA SER A 791 -27.72 27.46 -28.77
C SER A 791 -27.44 26.56 -27.53
N LYS A 792 -28.46 26.27 -26.71
CA LYS A 792 -28.29 25.58 -25.40
C LYS A 792 -27.96 24.07 -25.46
N ALA A 793 -27.83 23.45 -26.65
CA ALA A 793 -27.76 21.99 -26.81
C ALA A 793 -26.47 21.31 -26.28
N ASN A 794 -25.33 22.02 -26.20
CA ASN A 794 -24.04 21.42 -25.85
C ASN A 794 -23.52 21.73 -24.43
N VAL A 795 -24.27 22.48 -23.62
CA VAL A 795 -23.83 22.87 -22.26
C VAL A 795 -23.88 21.71 -21.26
N ASP A 796 -24.73 20.70 -21.52
CA ASP A 796 -24.89 19.51 -20.68
C ASP A 796 -23.60 18.67 -20.58
N SER A 797 -22.77 18.69 -21.63
CA SER A 797 -21.44 18.06 -21.63
C SER A 797 -20.54 18.59 -20.51
N CYS A 798 -20.66 19.86 -20.12
CA CYS A 798 -19.87 20.45 -19.04
C CYS A 798 -20.14 19.80 -17.69
N LEU A 799 -21.40 19.43 -17.43
CA LEU A 799 -21.78 18.77 -16.18
C LEU A 799 -21.22 17.35 -16.13
N PHE A 800 -21.17 16.66 -17.26
CA PHE A 800 -20.59 15.32 -17.39
C PHE A 800 -19.07 15.37 -17.20
N GLU A 801 -18.39 16.29 -17.88
CA GLU A 801 -16.94 16.48 -17.78
C GLU A 801 -16.49 16.84 -16.36
N ALA A 802 -17.24 17.70 -15.66
CA ALA A 802 -16.92 18.04 -14.28
C ALA A 802 -17.08 16.83 -13.34
N SER A 803 -18.05 15.96 -13.65
CA SER A 803 -18.36 14.76 -12.86
C SER A 803 -17.30 13.68 -13.00
N ILE A 804 -16.86 13.36 -14.23
CA ILE A 804 -15.84 12.32 -14.50
C ILE A 804 -14.42 12.72 -14.05
N ASN A 805 -14.10 14.01 -14.05
CA ASN A 805 -12.77 14.53 -13.69
C ASN A 805 -12.65 14.95 -12.22
N SER A 806 -13.64 14.64 -11.37
CA SER A 806 -13.66 15.02 -9.93
C SER A 806 -13.49 16.50 -9.63
N GLN A 807 -13.95 17.38 -10.52
CA GLN A 807 -13.79 18.82 -10.36
C GLN A 807 -14.90 19.40 -9.50
N THR A 808 -14.93 19.02 -8.22
CA THR A 808 -16.03 19.34 -7.30
C THR A 808 -16.28 20.84 -7.14
N THR A 809 -15.26 21.68 -7.28
CA THR A 809 -15.39 23.15 -7.26
C THR A 809 -16.11 23.69 -8.49
N ILE A 810 -15.72 23.22 -9.68
CA ILE A 810 -16.34 23.58 -10.96
C ILE A 810 -17.75 23.00 -11.03
N LEU A 811 -17.95 21.75 -10.63
CA LEU A 811 -19.25 21.09 -10.57
C LEU A 811 -20.22 21.89 -9.68
N ARG A 812 -19.78 22.31 -8.49
CA ARG A 812 -20.57 23.16 -7.59
C ARG A 812 -20.91 24.51 -8.22
N ALA A 813 -19.96 25.13 -8.91
CA ALA A 813 -20.20 26.39 -9.61
C ALA A 813 -21.23 26.21 -10.73
N LEU A 814 -21.06 25.20 -11.60
CA LEU A 814 -21.98 24.88 -12.69
C LEU A 814 -23.42 24.63 -12.20
N LEU A 815 -23.59 23.91 -11.09
CA LEU A 815 -24.90 23.67 -10.47
C LEU A 815 -25.57 24.96 -9.97
N SER A 816 -24.80 25.99 -9.64
CA SER A 816 -25.31 27.31 -9.21
C SER A 816 -25.59 28.28 -10.35
N TRP A 817 -25.05 28.03 -11.55
CA TRP A 817 -25.09 28.99 -12.65
C TRP A 817 -26.39 28.95 -13.45
N LYS A 818 -27.08 27.81 -13.50
CA LYS A 818 -28.40 27.66 -14.13
C LYS A 818 -29.17 26.46 -13.57
N GLU A 819 -30.46 26.39 -13.87
CA GLU A 819 -31.24 25.17 -13.64
C GLU A 819 -30.95 24.11 -14.72
N TRP A 820 -30.59 22.91 -14.28
CA TRP A 820 -30.29 21.77 -15.17
C TRP A 820 -31.50 20.83 -15.33
N THR A 821 -31.63 20.22 -16.50
CA THR A 821 -32.69 19.23 -16.79
C THR A 821 -32.50 17.96 -15.97
N THR A 822 -33.59 17.23 -15.70
CA THR A 822 -33.53 15.95 -14.98
C THR A 822 -32.63 14.94 -15.71
N LYS A 823 -32.66 14.92 -17.05
CA LYS A 823 -31.80 14.05 -17.86
C LYS A 823 -30.32 14.37 -17.65
N ALA A 824 -29.92 15.64 -17.71
CA ALA A 824 -28.53 16.04 -17.51
C ALA A 824 -28.03 15.72 -16.09
N LYS A 825 -28.88 15.91 -15.08
CA LYS A 825 -28.55 15.54 -13.69
C LYS A 825 -28.32 14.03 -13.54
N SER A 826 -29.22 13.20 -14.09
CA SER A 826 -29.11 11.74 -13.99
C SER A 826 -27.87 11.21 -14.72
N GLU A 827 -27.60 11.70 -15.93
CA GLU A 827 -26.39 11.36 -16.69
C GLU A 827 -25.12 11.74 -15.93
N ALA A 828 -25.06 12.93 -15.33
CA ALA A 828 -23.91 13.34 -14.53
C ALA A 828 -23.62 12.38 -13.36
N LEU A 829 -24.68 11.87 -12.70
CA LEU A 829 -24.55 10.87 -11.64
C LEU A 829 -24.09 9.51 -12.19
N PHE A 830 -24.62 9.05 -13.33
CA PHE A 830 -24.18 7.80 -13.96
C PHE A 830 -22.72 7.84 -14.36
N TRP A 831 -22.26 8.97 -14.92
CA TRP A 831 -20.86 9.16 -15.30
C TRP A 831 -19.94 9.26 -14.08
N ALA A 832 -20.34 9.97 -13.03
CA ALA A 832 -19.61 9.95 -11.76
C ALA A 832 -19.51 8.53 -11.19
N ALA A 833 -20.59 7.76 -11.26
CA ALA A 833 -20.64 6.40 -10.74
C ALA A 833 -19.76 5.44 -11.56
N ARG A 834 -19.85 5.51 -12.90
CA ARG A 834 -19.09 4.66 -13.84
C ARG A 834 -17.59 4.95 -13.82
N SER A 835 -17.19 6.18 -13.48
CA SER A 835 -15.80 6.59 -13.34
C SER A 835 -15.28 6.55 -11.89
N TRP A 836 -16.06 5.96 -10.97
CA TRP A 836 -15.76 5.82 -9.54
C TRP A 836 -15.42 7.14 -8.83
N LYS A 837 -16.01 8.27 -9.24
CA LYS A 837 -15.73 9.59 -8.66
C LYS A 837 -16.65 9.88 -7.48
N ALA A 838 -16.32 9.30 -6.33
CA ALA A 838 -17.12 9.36 -5.10
C ALA A 838 -17.48 10.80 -4.67
N TYR A 839 -16.53 11.74 -4.74
CA TYR A 839 -16.76 13.13 -4.33
C TYR A 839 -17.72 13.88 -5.26
N SER A 840 -17.67 13.61 -6.58
CA SER A 840 -18.64 14.15 -7.54
C SER A 840 -20.04 13.60 -7.26
N ALA A 841 -20.16 12.29 -7.04
CA ALA A 841 -21.42 11.65 -6.70
C ALA A 841 -21.99 12.18 -5.38
N GLN A 842 -21.16 12.33 -4.34
CA GLN A 842 -21.56 12.92 -3.05
C GLN A 842 -22.11 14.33 -3.23
N LEU A 843 -21.43 15.17 -4.01
CA LEU A 843 -21.90 16.54 -4.27
C LEU A 843 -23.25 16.54 -4.99
N LEU A 844 -23.42 15.66 -5.98
CA LEU A 844 -24.67 15.54 -6.72
C LEU A 844 -25.81 15.05 -5.83
N THR A 845 -25.62 13.98 -5.06
CA THR A 845 -26.67 13.40 -4.21
C THR A 845 -27.03 14.27 -3.00
N THR A 846 -26.10 15.11 -2.54
CA THR A 846 -26.40 16.08 -1.45
C THR A 846 -27.11 17.34 -1.95
N GLN A 847 -26.84 17.78 -3.18
CA GLN A 847 -27.44 19.01 -3.73
C GLN A 847 -28.69 18.77 -4.58
N LEU A 848 -28.90 17.55 -5.09
CA LEU A 848 -29.99 17.19 -5.99
C LEU A 848 -30.76 15.98 -5.47
N SER A 849 -32.06 15.94 -5.76
CA SER A 849 -32.89 14.76 -5.53
C SER A 849 -32.98 13.93 -6.79
N PHE A 850 -32.79 12.61 -6.68
CA PHE A 850 -32.87 11.67 -7.78
C PHE A 850 -34.02 10.67 -7.60
N PRO A 851 -34.69 10.24 -8.69
CA PRO A 851 -35.61 9.10 -8.65
C PRO A 851 -34.89 7.80 -8.27
N GLN A 852 -35.62 6.85 -7.68
CA GLN A 852 -35.06 5.57 -7.24
C GLN A 852 -34.44 4.77 -8.39
N ASP A 853 -35.08 4.72 -9.57
CA ASP A 853 -34.55 3.98 -10.72
C ASP A 853 -33.20 4.52 -11.23
N VAL A 854 -32.94 5.82 -11.00
CA VAL A 854 -31.67 6.47 -11.29
C VAL A 854 -30.62 6.06 -10.25
N LEU A 855 -30.96 6.07 -8.96
CA LEU A 855 -30.03 5.63 -7.91
C LEU A 855 -29.65 4.15 -8.06
N ASP A 856 -30.62 3.30 -8.40
CA ASP A 856 -30.43 1.87 -8.65
C ASP A 856 -29.48 1.63 -9.83
N LYS A 857 -29.70 2.32 -10.96
CA LYS A 857 -28.80 2.27 -12.13
C LYS A 857 -27.41 2.81 -11.82
N ALA A 858 -27.32 3.89 -11.03
CA ALA A 858 -26.03 4.44 -10.61
C ALA A 858 -25.25 3.44 -9.74
N LEU A 859 -25.93 2.69 -8.86
CA LEU A 859 -25.31 1.62 -8.06
C LEU A 859 -24.74 0.51 -8.96
N HIS A 860 -25.49 0.10 -9.99
CA HIS A 860 -24.97 -0.84 -10.99
C HIS A 860 -23.74 -0.30 -11.72
N HIS A 861 -23.73 0.98 -12.10
CA HIS A 861 -22.55 1.61 -12.70
C HIS A 861 -21.36 1.69 -11.74
N ALA A 862 -21.60 1.82 -10.43
CA ALA A 862 -20.55 1.84 -9.42
C ALA A 862 -19.87 0.47 -9.23
N VAL A 863 -20.61 -0.63 -9.36
CA VAL A 863 -20.08 -2.00 -9.23
C VAL A 863 -19.61 -2.62 -10.55
N ASP A 864 -20.02 -2.03 -11.68
CA ASP A 864 -19.57 -2.42 -13.03
C ASP A 864 -18.13 -1.95 -13.31
N PHE A 865 -17.48 -2.57 -14.28
CA PHE A 865 -16.16 -2.17 -14.74
C PHE A 865 -16.22 -0.76 -15.33
N GLY A 866 -15.38 0.16 -14.86
CA GLY A 866 -15.29 1.51 -15.42
C GLY A 866 -14.61 1.50 -16.78
N PRO A 867 -15.32 1.66 -17.92
CA PRO A 867 -14.64 1.83 -19.19
C PRO A 867 -14.16 3.27 -19.26
N LEU A 868 -12.87 3.45 -19.58
CA LEU A 868 -12.41 4.75 -20.03
C LEU A 868 -13.05 5.05 -21.39
N ILE A 869 -13.61 6.24 -21.50
CA ILE A 869 -13.66 7.00 -22.74
C ILE A 869 -12.22 7.49 -22.94
N GLY A 870 -11.46 6.90 -23.86
CA GLY A 870 -10.05 7.25 -24.14
C GLY A 870 -9.22 6.09 -24.69
N ASP A 871 -8.58 6.28 -25.85
CA ASP A 871 -7.77 5.33 -26.64
C ASP A 871 -6.44 4.87 -25.99
N ASP A 872 -6.17 5.20 -24.72
CA ASP A 872 -4.95 4.74 -24.02
C ASP A 872 -5.15 3.36 -23.37
N PHE A 873 -4.82 2.33 -24.14
CA PHE A 873 -4.81 0.94 -23.71
C PHE A 873 -3.66 0.60 -22.73
N LYS A 874 -3.66 1.13 -21.51
CA LYS A 874 -2.95 0.56 -20.34
C LYS A 874 -3.72 0.89 -19.04
N LEU A 875 -4.29 -0.13 -18.41
CA LEU A 875 -4.96 -0.02 -17.10
C LEU A 875 -3.98 -0.41 -15.98
N ASP A 876 -3.92 0.40 -14.93
CA ASP A 876 -3.37 0.05 -13.62
C ASP A 876 -4.21 0.75 -12.53
N TYR A 877 -5.33 0.15 -12.11
CA TYR A 877 -6.13 0.72 -11.00
C TYR A 877 -5.33 0.59 -9.70
N ASN A 878 -5.16 1.69 -8.97
CA ASN A 878 -4.36 1.72 -7.73
C ASN A 878 -5.23 1.43 -6.49
N GLY A 879 -4.67 1.52 -5.27
CA GLY A 879 -5.43 1.34 -4.03
C GLY A 879 -6.54 2.37 -3.81
N ASP A 880 -6.37 3.59 -4.30
CA ASP A 880 -7.27 4.71 -4.09
C ASP A 880 -8.54 4.60 -4.96
N ASP A 881 -8.42 4.08 -6.18
CA ASP A 881 -9.59 3.85 -7.06
C ASP A 881 -10.62 2.92 -6.41
N TYR A 882 -10.16 1.86 -5.72
CA TYR A 882 -11.04 0.94 -4.99
C TYR A 882 -11.63 1.58 -3.73
N LEU A 883 -10.88 2.43 -3.03
CA LEU A 883 -11.42 3.21 -1.91
C LEU A 883 -12.53 4.16 -2.40
N GLN A 884 -12.34 4.80 -3.56
CA GLN A 884 -13.38 5.64 -4.14
C GLN A 884 -14.59 4.82 -4.60
N GLN A 885 -14.40 3.64 -5.19
CA GLN A 885 -15.50 2.73 -5.52
C GLN A 885 -16.28 2.32 -4.26
N GLN A 886 -15.60 1.95 -3.18
CA GLN A 886 -16.22 1.57 -1.90
C GLN A 886 -17.02 2.73 -1.29
N LEU A 887 -16.43 3.92 -1.26
CA LEU A 887 -17.09 5.14 -0.78
C LEU A 887 -18.32 5.47 -1.63
N LEU A 888 -18.20 5.37 -2.95
CA LEU A 888 -19.31 5.62 -3.89
C LEU A 888 -20.49 4.67 -3.66
N ILE A 889 -20.23 3.37 -3.48
CA ILE A 889 -21.29 2.38 -3.22
C ILE A 889 -22.03 2.73 -1.92
N ALA A 890 -21.29 3.03 -0.84
CA ALA A 890 -21.88 3.45 0.42
C ALA A 890 -22.74 4.73 0.23
N LEU A 891 -22.20 5.73 -0.45
CA LEU A 891 -22.90 7.00 -0.72
C LEU A 891 -24.19 6.83 -1.51
N LEU A 892 -24.22 5.94 -2.50
CA LEU A 892 -25.41 5.69 -3.31
C LEU A 892 -26.49 4.96 -2.49
N ILE A 893 -26.10 4.02 -1.63
CA ILE A 893 -27.03 3.33 -0.72
C ILE A 893 -27.57 4.31 0.32
N ASP A 894 -26.73 5.16 0.90
CA ASP A 894 -27.15 6.23 1.82
C ASP A 894 -28.08 7.24 1.16
N ALA A 895 -27.89 7.47 -0.15
CA ALA A 895 -28.80 8.29 -0.96
C ALA A 895 -30.14 7.59 -1.29
N GLY A 896 -30.28 6.30 -0.98
CA GLY A 896 -31.50 5.52 -1.15
C GLY A 896 -31.50 4.52 -2.31
N ALA A 897 -30.35 4.20 -2.91
CA ALA A 897 -30.26 3.13 -3.90
C ALA A 897 -30.64 1.78 -3.28
N ASN A 898 -31.45 1.00 -3.97
CA ASN A 898 -31.85 -0.33 -3.52
C ASN A 898 -30.70 -1.34 -3.78
N PRO A 899 -30.12 -1.93 -2.73
CA PRO A 899 -28.99 -2.86 -2.88
C PRO A 899 -29.41 -4.22 -3.47
N ASN A 900 -30.71 -4.45 -3.68
CA ASN A 900 -31.30 -5.58 -4.38
C ASN A 900 -31.85 -5.25 -5.77
N ALA A 901 -31.65 -4.02 -6.26
CA ALA A 901 -32.01 -3.69 -7.64
C ALA A 901 -31.27 -4.60 -8.63
N THR A 902 -31.93 -4.91 -9.74
CA THR A 902 -31.41 -5.80 -10.78
C THR A 902 -31.27 -5.06 -12.10
N ASP A 903 -30.24 -5.41 -12.88
CA ASP A 903 -30.11 -4.95 -14.26
C ASP A 903 -31.17 -5.61 -15.18
N HIS A 904 -31.11 -5.28 -16.47
CA HIS A 904 -32.00 -5.85 -17.50
C HIS A 904 -31.84 -7.37 -17.71
N ARG A 905 -30.86 -8.02 -17.06
CA ARG A 905 -30.62 -9.47 -17.07
C ARG A 905 -30.99 -10.11 -15.72
N GLY A 906 -31.63 -9.37 -14.81
CA GLY A 906 -31.93 -9.85 -13.45
C GLY A 906 -30.73 -9.85 -12.51
N LYS A 907 -29.57 -9.29 -12.88
CA LYS A 907 -28.36 -9.33 -12.05
C LYS A 907 -28.34 -8.19 -11.03
N SER A 908 -28.31 -8.54 -9.75
CA SER A 908 -28.04 -7.61 -8.65
C SER A 908 -26.57 -7.17 -8.58
N ALA A 909 -26.28 -6.12 -7.80
CA ALA A 909 -24.91 -5.63 -7.60
C ALA A 909 -23.93 -6.71 -7.10
N LEU A 910 -24.38 -7.62 -6.24
CA LEU A 910 -23.56 -8.73 -5.73
C LEU A 910 -23.17 -9.76 -6.80
N HIS A 911 -23.93 -9.89 -7.90
CA HIS A 911 -23.54 -10.76 -9.01
C HIS A 911 -22.24 -10.28 -9.67
N PHE A 912 -22.06 -8.97 -9.77
CA PHE A 912 -20.88 -8.36 -10.39
C PHE A 912 -19.65 -8.47 -9.48
N LEU A 913 -19.81 -8.29 -8.16
CA LEU A 913 -18.71 -8.37 -7.20
C LEU A 913 -18.26 -9.81 -6.87
N GLY A 914 -19.03 -10.83 -7.27
CA GLY A 914 -18.68 -12.24 -7.08
C GLY A 914 -17.50 -12.71 -7.93
N SER A 915 -17.07 -11.93 -8.92
CA SER A 915 -15.88 -12.20 -9.71
C SER A 915 -14.89 -11.06 -9.56
N PRO A 916 -13.58 -11.35 -9.41
CA PRO A 916 -12.62 -10.29 -9.21
C PRO A 916 -12.38 -9.50 -10.49
N ILE A 917 -11.99 -8.25 -10.31
CA ILE A 917 -11.74 -7.30 -11.39
C ILE A 917 -10.23 -7.31 -11.70
N ALA A 918 -9.87 -7.46 -12.98
CA ALA A 918 -8.48 -7.48 -13.42
C ALA A 918 -7.90 -6.05 -13.45
N LEU A 919 -6.72 -5.87 -12.84
CA LEU A 919 -6.07 -4.56 -12.72
C LEU A 919 -5.26 -4.16 -13.95
N ASN A 920 -4.86 -5.12 -14.80
CA ASN A 920 -4.01 -4.85 -15.96
C ASN A 920 -4.29 -5.86 -17.10
N ARG A 921 -3.98 -5.50 -18.35
CA ARG A 921 -3.91 -6.44 -19.49
C ARG A 921 -2.68 -7.37 -19.42
N SER A 922 -1.69 -7.02 -18.60
CA SER A 922 -0.33 -7.58 -18.66
C SER A 922 0.08 -8.52 -17.49
N GLY A 923 -0.76 -8.72 -16.46
CA GLY A 923 -0.37 -9.52 -15.28
C GLY A 923 -1.54 -9.90 -14.34
N PRO A 924 -1.34 -10.82 -13.37
CA PRO A 924 -2.41 -11.51 -12.63
C PRO A 924 -2.85 -10.77 -11.36
N VAL A 925 -2.65 -9.45 -11.26
CA VAL A 925 -3.10 -8.72 -10.08
C VAL A 925 -4.62 -8.57 -10.18
N VAL A 926 -5.30 -9.36 -9.38
CA VAL A 926 -6.75 -9.57 -9.38
C VAL A 926 -7.19 -9.24 -7.96
N ARG A 927 -7.92 -8.13 -7.77
CA ARG A 927 -8.40 -7.69 -6.45
C ARG A 927 -9.90 -7.98 -6.29
N LEU A 928 -10.24 -8.59 -5.16
CA LEU A 928 -11.62 -8.78 -4.72
C LEU A 928 -12.04 -7.58 -3.88
N ASN A 929 -13.19 -6.97 -4.18
CA ASN A 929 -13.67 -5.81 -3.43
C ASN A 929 -14.50 -6.25 -2.21
N GLU A 930 -13.81 -6.85 -1.23
CA GLU A 930 -14.39 -7.36 0.01
C GLU A 930 -15.23 -6.30 0.73
N THR A 931 -14.72 -5.08 0.86
CA THR A 931 -15.42 -3.98 1.53
C THR A 931 -16.73 -3.63 0.83
N ALA A 932 -16.76 -3.57 -0.50
CA ALA A 932 -18.00 -3.32 -1.25
C ALA A 932 -19.04 -4.42 -1.04
N ILE A 933 -18.61 -5.68 -0.98
CA ILE A 933 -19.48 -6.82 -0.64
C ILE A 933 -20.03 -6.65 0.78
N ARG A 934 -19.18 -6.32 1.76
CA ARG A 934 -19.59 -6.09 3.16
C ARG A 934 -20.62 -4.96 3.27
N ILE A 935 -20.42 -3.84 2.57
CA ILE A 935 -21.37 -2.73 2.52
C ILE A 935 -22.73 -3.21 1.96
N LEU A 936 -22.76 -3.88 0.82
CA LEU A 936 -24.01 -4.37 0.23
C LEU A 936 -24.73 -5.35 1.16
N LEU A 937 -23.99 -6.28 1.77
CA LEU A 937 -24.54 -7.25 2.71
C LEU A 937 -25.08 -6.60 4.00
N SER A 938 -24.40 -5.57 4.55
CA SER A 938 -24.88 -4.84 5.73
C SER A 938 -26.16 -4.05 5.46
N HIS A 939 -26.45 -3.75 4.19
CA HIS A 939 -27.69 -3.12 3.74
C HIS A 939 -28.73 -4.12 3.20
N ASN A 940 -28.69 -5.39 3.64
CA ASN A 940 -29.63 -6.45 3.28
C ASN A 940 -29.66 -6.83 1.78
N SER A 941 -28.52 -6.75 1.07
CA SER A 941 -28.41 -7.41 -0.23
C SER A 941 -28.61 -8.92 -0.11
N SER A 942 -29.47 -9.47 -0.94
CA SER A 942 -29.76 -10.89 -1.00
C SER A 942 -28.75 -11.62 -1.88
N VAL A 943 -28.20 -12.71 -1.32
CA VAL A 943 -27.30 -13.63 -2.01
C VAL A 943 -28.03 -14.76 -2.73
N SER A 944 -29.37 -14.77 -2.68
CA SER A 944 -30.22 -15.79 -3.29
C SER A 944 -31.06 -15.25 -4.46
N LEU A 945 -30.87 -13.99 -4.87
CA LEU A 945 -31.54 -13.45 -6.06
C LEU A 945 -31.02 -14.13 -7.31
N GLU A 946 -31.92 -14.68 -8.13
CA GLU A 946 -31.57 -15.38 -9.36
C GLU A 946 -31.60 -14.42 -10.55
N ASP A 947 -30.62 -14.52 -11.45
CA ASP A 947 -30.64 -13.77 -12.71
C ASP A 947 -31.63 -14.36 -13.73
N ASP A 948 -32.17 -13.51 -14.61
CA ASP A 948 -33.23 -13.89 -15.55
C ASP A 948 -32.70 -14.78 -16.68
N VAL A 949 -31.39 -14.78 -16.92
CA VAL A 949 -30.78 -15.45 -18.08
C VAL A 949 -30.52 -16.93 -17.79
N SER A 950 -29.91 -17.20 -16.65
CA SER A 950 -29.44 -18.53 -16.27
C SER A 950 -30.07 -19.04 -14.97
N GLY A 951 -30.72 -18.18 -14.18
CA GLY A 951 -31.14 -18.51 -12.82
C GLY A 951 -29.96 -18.61 -11.86
N ALA A 952 -28.77 -18.15 -12.24
CA ALA A 952 -27.62 -18.10 -11.35
C ALA A 952 -27.81 -16.98 -10.33
N ASN A 953 -27.48 -17.28 -9.08
CA ASN A 953 -27.47 -16.30 -7.99
C ASN A 953 -26.04 -15.80 -7.71
N PRO A 954 -25.84 -14.78 -6.83
CA PRO A 954 -24.51 -14.25 -6.54
C PRO A 954 -23.51 -15.28 -5.98
N LEU A 955 -23.97 -16.35 -5.31
CA LEU A 955 -23.10 -17.43 -4.85
C LEU A 955 -22.47 -18.22 -6.00
N HIS A 956 -23.18 -18.39 -7.13
CA HIS A 956 -22.61 -19.04 -8.32
C HIS A 956 -21.46 -18.20 -8.91
N ALA A 957 -21.64 -16.88 -8.96
CA ALA A 957 -20.59 -15.95 -9.39
C ALA A 957 -19.37 -16.02 -8.44
N ALA A 958 -19.60 -15.97 -7.11
CA ALA A 958 -18.57 -16.12 -6.10
C ALA A 958 -17.81 -17.45 -6.20
N ALA A 959 -18.54 -18.56 -6.38
CA ALA A 959 -17.94 -19.89 -6.53
C ALA A 959 -17.02 -20.00 -7.76
N PHE A 960 -17.36 -19.33 -8.86
CA PHE A 960 -16.56 -19.33 -10.08
C PHE A 960 -15.37 -18.38 -10.02
N GLY A 961 -15.58 -17.14 -9.56
CA GLY A 961 -14.62 -16.06 -9.71
C GLY A 961 -13.72 -15.82 -8.49
N SER A 962 -14.22 -16.05 -7.28
CA SER A 962 -13.61 -15.57 -6.04
C SER A 962 -12.78 -16.61 -5.28
N ASN A 963 -12.35 -16.27 -4.05
CA ASN A 963 -11.71 -17.18 -3.10
C ASN A 963 -12.73 -17.67 -2.04
N LEU A 964 -12.31 -18.65 -1.23
CA LEU A 964 -13.16 -19.23 -0.19
C LEU A 964 -13.66 -18.18 0.82
N ASN A 965 -12.81 -17.23 1.21
CA ASN A 965 -13.18 -16.18 2.16
C ASN A 965 -14.36 -15.34 1.65
N MET A 966 -14.39 -15.00 0.35
CA MET A 966 -15.51 -14.25 -0.23
C MET A 966 -16.77 -15.09 -0.33
N LEU A 967 -16.67 -16.37 -0.69
CA LEU A 967 -17.84 -17.26 -0.66
C LEU A 967 -18.41 -17.37 0.76
N GLN A 968 -17.55 -17.51 1.77
CA GLN A 968 -17.94 -17.52 3.17
C GLN A 968 -18.54 -16.19 3.62
N LEU A 969 -18.03 -15.06 3.13
CA LEU A 969 -18.62 -13.74 3.36
C LEU A 969 -20.06 -13.66 2.84
N TYR A 970 -20.32 -14.12 1.61
CA TYR A 970 -21.69 -14.17 1.08
C TYR A 970 -22.59 -15.10 1.90
N LEU A 971 -22.06 -16.22 2.39
CA LEU A 971 -22.82 -17.15 3.22
C LEU A 971 -23.06 -16.63 4.64
N SER A 972 -22.21 -15.74 5.15
CA SER A 972 -22.32 -15.19 6.52
C SER A 972 -23.57 -14.32 6.74
N SER A 973 -24.14 -13.76 5.66
CA SER A 973 -25.40 -13.01 5.71
C SER A 973 -26.65 -13.91 5.63
N CYS A 974 -26.50 -15.20 5.32
CA CYS A 974 -27.60 -16.16 5.31
C CYS A 974 -27.91 -16.64 6.74
N PRO A 975 -29.18 -16.72 7.14
CA PRO A 975 -29.56 -17.47 8.35
C PRO A 975 -29.04 -18.91 8.27
N SER A 976 -28.57 -19.46 9.39
CA SER A 976 -27.95 -20.80 9.44
C SER A 976 -28.82 -21.92 8.86
N GLU A 977 -30.14 -21.82 9.00
CA GLU A 977 -31.13 -22.75 8.42
C GLU A 977 -31.15 -22.70 6.88
N GLN A 978 -30.84 -21.55 6.29
CA GLN A 978 -30.84 -21.32 4.84
C GLN A 978 -29.47 -21.52 4.20
N THR A 979 -28.37 -21.46 4.97
CA THR A 979 -27.01 -21.68 4.46
C THR A 979 -26.87 -23.04 3.76
N SER A 980 -27.43 -24.09 4.35
CA SER A 980 -27.42 -25.45 3.77
C SER A 980 -28.21 -25.56 2.47
N GLN A 981 -29.27 -24.76 2.32
CA GLN A 981 -30.07 -24.68 1.11
C GLN A 981 -29.38 -23.84 0.04
N ALA A 982 -28.80 -22.70 0.43
CA ALA A 982 -28.05 -21.81 -0.45
C ALA A 982 -26.83 -22.51 -1.07
N LEU A 983 -26.10 -23.32 -0.29
CA LEU A 983 -24.99 -24.15 -0.81
C LEU A 983 -25.45 -25.19 -1.85
N ARG A 984 -26.71 -25.63 -1.78
CA ARG A 984 -27.31 -26.60 -2.70
C ARG A 984 -28.12 -25.92 -3.82
N SER A 985 -28.01 -24.60 -3.96
CA SER A 985 -28.68 -23.89 -5.05
C SER A 985 -28.25 -24.45 -6.39
N LYS A 986 -29.21 -24.49 -7.31
CA LYS A 986 -29.00 -24.85 -8.70
C LYS A 986 -29.57 -23.73 -9.56
N ASN A 987 -28.87 -23.39 -10.64
CA ASN A 987 -29.42 -22.51 -11.66
C ASN A 987 -30.49 -23.24 -12.49
N ASN A 988 -31.09 -22.56 -13.47
CA ASN A 988 -32.15 -23.12 -14.32
C ASN A 988 -31.71 -24.31 -15.18
N PHE A 989 -30.40 -24.54 -15.31
CA PHE A 989 -29.80 -25.66 -16.02
C PHE A 989 -29.33 -26.79 -15.09
N GLY A 990 -29.64 -26.70 -13.79
CA GLY A 990 -29.26 -27.72 -12.81
C GLY A 990 -27.78 -27.67 -12.40
N GLU A 991 -27.05 -26.62 -12.77
CA GLU A 991 -25.64 -26.44 -12.41
C GLU A 991 -25.53 -25.95 -10.97
N THR A 992 -24.66 -26.61 -10.19
CA THR A 992 -24.44 -26.31 -8.77
C THR A 992 -23.23 -25.40 -8.56
N LEU A 993 -23.05 -24.87 -7.35
CA LEU A 993 -21.82 -24.15 -6.98
C LEU A 993 -20.54 -24.95 -7.25
N LEU A 994 -20.58 -26.28 -7.14
CA LEU A 994 -19.44 -27.15 -7.41
C LEU A 994 -19.08 -27.18 -8.92
N HIS A 995 -20.05 -27.04 -9.82
CA HIS A 995 -19.80 -26.89 -11.26
C HIS A 995 -19.07 -25.58 -11.55
N TYR A 996 -19.55 -24.47 -10.97
CA TYR A 996 -18.96 -23.14 -11.12
C TYR A 996 -17.54 -23.08 -10.53
N ALA A 997 -17.33 -23.63 -9.32
CA ALA A 997 -16.01 -23.68 -8.69
C ALA A 997 -15.01 -24.54 -9.46
N ALA A 998 -15.46 -25.66 -10.03
CA ALA A 998 -14.63 -26.51 -10.88
C ALA A 998 -14.27 -25.80 -12.20
N ALA A 999 -15.24 -25.12 -12.83
CA ALA A 999 -15.00 -24.35 -14.05
C ALA A 999 -13.97 -23.23 -13.81
N GLY A 1000 -14.10 -22.51 -12.69
CA GLY A 1000 -13.23 -21.39 -12.28
C GLY A 1000 -11.89 -21.77 -11.63
N ALA A 1001 -11.58 -23.06 -11.50
CA ALA A 1001 -10.39 -23.59 -10.83
C ALA A 1001 -10.21 -23.13 -9.36
N LYS A 1002 -11.31 -23.03 -8.60
CA LYS A 1002 -11.27 -22.55 -7.22
C LYS A 1002 -11.06 -23.69 -6.23
N ARG A 1003 -9.82 -24.12 -6.05
CA ARG A 1003 -9.42 -25.26 -5.21
C ARG A 1003 -10.07 -25.24 -3.83
N ASP A 1004 -9.86 -24.16 -3.08
CA ASP A 1004 -10.35 -24.07 -1.69
C ASP A 1004 -11.88 -24.13 -1.60
N ILE A 1005 -12.58 -23.58 -2.61
CA ILE A 1005 -14.03 -23.65 -2.71
C ILE A 1005 -14.48 -25.07 -3.06
N VAL A 1006 -13.80 -25.75 -3.98
CA VAL A 1006 -14.09 -27.16 -4.33
C VAL A 1006 -13.94 -28.05 -3.10
N GLU A 1007 -12.83 -27.95 -2.37
CA GLU A 1007 -12.60 -28.72 -1.14
C GLU A 1007 -13.66 -28.42 -0.08
N PHE A 1008 -13.99 -27.14 0.13
CA PHE A 1008 -15.05 -26.73 1.06
C PHE A 1008 -16.42 -27.29 0.66
N LEU A 1009 -16.83 -27.15 -0.59
CA LEU A 1009 -18.13 -27.64 -1.07
C LEU A 1009 -18.26 -29.17 -0.93
N LEU A 1010 -17.18 -29.91 -1.21
CA LEU A 1010 -17.13 -31.36 -0.99
C LEU A 1010 -17.22 -31.70 0.50
N SER A 1011 -16.57 -30.94 1.38
CA SER A 1011 -16.68 -31.14 2.84
C SER A 1011 -18.09 -30.84 3.37
N GLN A 1012 -18.88 -30.01 2.69
CA GLN A 1012 -20.29 -29.76 2.99
C GLN A 1012 -21.24 -30.85 2.45
N GLY A 1013 -20.69 -31.91 1.84
CA GLY A 1013 -21.44 -33.06 1.34
C GLY A 1013 -22.20 -32.78 0.04
N LEU A 1014 -21.70 -31.87 -0.81
CA LEU A 1014 -22.22 -31.72 -2.16
C LEU A 1014 -21.86 -32.95 -3.00
N ASP A 1015 -22.78 -33.35 -3.87
CA ASP A 1015 -22.59 -34.49 -4.76
C ASP A 1015 -21.50 -34.20 -5.80
N VAL A 1016 -20.36 -34.88 -5.67
CA VAL A 1016 -19.22 -34.81 -6.58
C VAL A 1016 -19.58 -35.25 -8.01
N ASN A 1017 -20.62 -36.09 -8.15
CA ASN A 1017 -21.13 -36.62 -9.41
C ASN A 1017 -22.44 -35.94 -9.84
N GLY A 1018 -22.83 -34.83 -9.21
CA GLY A 1018 -24.03 -34.11 -9.57
C GLY A 1018 -23.99 -33.73 -11.05
N ILE A 1019 -25.09 -34.00 -11.77
CA ILE A 1019 -25.21 -33.69 -13.19
C ILE A 1019 -26.12 -32.49 -13.43
N ASN A 1020 -25.74 -31.64 -14.39
CA ASN A 1020 -26.64 -30.62 -14.94
C ASN A 1020 -27.60 -31.25 -15.96
N THR A 1021 -28.49 -30.44 -16.57
CA THR A 1021 -29.49 -30.90 -17.55
C THR A 1021 -28.89 -31.58 -18.79
N ASN A 1022 -27.62 -31.31 -19.11
CA ASN A 1022 -26.90 -31.86 -20.26
C ASN A 1022 -25.90 -32.97 -19.86
N GLY A 1023 -25.96 -33.48 -18.63
CA GLY A 1023 -25.08 -34.56 -18.17
C GLY A 1023 -23.65 -34.12 -17.86
N TRP A 1024 -23.38 -32.81 -17.78
CA TRP A 1024 -22.09 -32.30 -17.32
C TRP A 1024 -21.93 -32.56 -15.83
N THR A 1025 -20.70 -32.92 -15.44
CA THR A 1025 -20.30 -33.12 -14.05
C THR A 1025 -19.30 -32.04 -13.68
N PRO A 1026 -19.05 -31.80 -12.37
CA PRO A 1026 -17.94 -30.95 -11.95
C PRO A 1026 -16.59 -31.35 -12.56
N LEU A 1027 -16.36 -32.65 -12.81
CA LEU A 1027 -15.14 -33.14 -13.46
C LEU A 1027 -15.03 -32.67 -14.92
N HIS A 1028 -16.14 -32.64 -15.67
CA HIS A 1028 -16.18 -32.08 -17.02
C HIS A 1028 -15.90 -30.56 -17.02
N CYS A 1029 -16.47 -29.83 -16.05
CA CYS A 1029 -16.22 -28.40 -15.87
C CYS A 1029 -14.75 -28.11 -15.50
N ALA A 1030 -14.16 -28.91 -14.61
CA ALA A 1030 -12.75 -28.80 -14.22
C ALA A 1030 -11.80 -28.91 -15.42
N LEU A 1031 -12.09 -29.85 -16.33
CA LEU A 1031 -11.24 -30.17 -17.48
C LEU A 1031 -11.62 -29.41 -18.76
N THR A 1032 -12.56 -28.47 -18.72
CA THR A 1032 -12.90 -27.61 -19.87
C THR A 1032 -12.31 -26.20 -19.66
N PRO A 1033 -11.64 -25.59 -20.66
CA PRO A 1033 -11.24 -24.18 -20.58
C PRO A 1033 -12.48 -23.30 -20.40
N ALA A 1034 -12.43 -22.34 -19.47
CA ALA A 1034 -13.51 -21.38 -19.25
C ALA A 1034 -12.97 -19.95 -19.43
N ARG A 1035 -13.68 -19.10 -20.19
CA ARG A 1035 -13.44 -17.65 -20.26
C ARG A 1035 -14.75 -16.89 -20.03
N GLN A 1036 -14.73 -15.88 -19.17
CA GLN A 1036 -15.91 -15.02 -18.97
C GLN A 1036 -16.22 -14.16 -20.20
N GLY A 1037 -17.53 -13.99 -20.45
CA GLY A 1037 -18.11 -12.96 -21.30
C GLY A 1037 -17.50 -11.57 -21.08
N SER A 1038 -17.13 -10.91 -22.18
CA SER A 1038 -16.76 -9.53 -22.53
C SER A 1038 -15.97 -8.63 -21.57
N GLN A 1039 -15.73 -9.00 -20.31
CA GLN A 1039 -15.31 -8.06 -19.27
C GLN A 1039 -13.99 -8.39 -18.58
N LEU A 1040 -13.31 -9.49 -18.93
CA LEU A 1040 -11.98 -9.81 -18.40
C LEU A 1040 -10.95 -10.00 -19.51
N ASN A 1041 -9.91 -9.18 -19.47
CA ASN A 1041 -8.70 -9.41 -20.24
C ASN A 1041 -8.02 -10.69 -19.70
N GLY A 1042 -8.19 -11.82 -20.38
CA GLY A 1042 -7.11 -12.81 -20.47
C GLY A 1042 -7.03 -13.92 -19.41
N PHE A 1043 -7.82 -13.94 -18.31
CA PHE A 1043 -7.73 -15.06 -17.37
C PHE A 1043 -8.26 -16.35 -18.02
N SER A 1044 -7.35 -17.27 -18.31
CA SER A 1044 -7.64 -18.61 -18.81
C SER A 1044 -7.06 -19.58 -17.81
N LYS A 1045 -7.91 -20.43 -17.23
CA LYS A 1045 -7.48 -21.59 -16.44
C LYS A 1045 -6.35 -22.31 -17.18
N SER A 1046 -5.23 -22.53 -16.50
CA SER A 1046 -4.11 -23.30 -17.03
C SER A 1046 -4.42 -24.79 -16.99
N THR A 1047 -3.69 -25.58 -17.78
CA THR A 1047 -3.80 -27.04 -17.72
C THR A 1047 -3.44 -27.57 -16.33
N SER A 1048 -2.46 -26.99 -15.65
CA SER A 1048 -2.04 -27.42 -14.30
C SER A 1048 -3.17 -27.27 -13.28
N GLU A 1049 -3.82 -26.10 -13.25
CA GLU A 1049 -4.94 -25.84 -12.35
C GLU A 1049 -6.13 -26.76 -12.65
N ALA A 1050 -6.42 -27.03 -13.94
CA ALA A 1050 -7.45 -27.98 -14.32
C ALA A 1050 -7.17 -29.40 -13.81
N LEU A 1051 -5.92 -29.87 -13.94
CA LEU A 1051 -5.50 -31.18 -13.47
C LEU A 1051 -5.58 -31.28 -11.94
N GLU A 1052 -5.21 -30.23 -11.21
CA GLU A 1052 -5.26 -30.17 -9.75
C GLU A 1052 -6.70 -30.35 -9.24
N ILE A 1053 -7.65 -29.58 -9.76
CA ILE A 1053 -9.07 -29.72 -9.39
C ILE A 1053 -9.60 -31.09 -9.76
N ALA A 1054 -9.27 -31.59 -10.96
CA ALA A 1054 -9.72 -32.90 -11.39
C ALA A 1054 -9.19 -34.03 -10.48
N LYS A 1055 -7.94 -33.94 -10.00
CA LYS A 1055 -7.38 -34.87 -9.00
C LYS A 1055 -8.17 -34.85 -7.69
N ILE A 1056 -8.54 -33.67 -7.19
CA ILE A 1056 -9.35 -33.52 -5.97
C ILE A 1056 -10.72 -34.17 -6.14
N LEU A 1057 -11.39 -33.90 -7.27
CA LEU A 1057 -12.70 -34.50 -7.57
C LEU A 1057 -12.61 -36.03 -7.68
N LEU A 1058 -11.60 -36.56 -8.37
CA LEU A 1058 -11.37 -38.01 -8.48
C LEU A 1058 -11.04 -38.67 -7.13
N LEU A 1059 -10.31 -37.97 -6.26
CA LEU A 1059 -10.03 -38.43 -4.90
C LEU A 1059 -11.32 -38.56 -4.09
N HIS A 1060 -12.28 -37.65 -4.29
CA HIS A 1060 -13.60 -37.67 -3.64
C HIS A 1060 -14.64 -38.54 -4.35
N GLY A 1061 -14.23 -39.34 -5.34
CA GLY A 1061 -15.11 -40.31 -5.99
C GLY A 1061 -15.85 -39.80 -7.23
N ALA A 1062 -15.36 -38.76 -7.89
CA ALA A 1062 -15.86 -38.37 -9.21
C ALA A 1062 -15.73 -39.54 -10.20
N ASN A 1063 -16.77 -39.77 -10.99
CA ASN A 1063 -16.82 -40.81 -12.00
C ASN A 1063 -16.06 -40.35 -13.25
N PRO A 1064 -14.88 -40.93 -13.56
CA PRO A 1064 -14.10 -40.54 -14.73
C PRO A 1064 -14.76 -40.99 -16.04
N ARG A 1065 -15.73 -41.92 -15.97
CA ARG A 1065 -16.41 -42.51 -17.13
C ARG A 1065 -17.72 -41.80 -17.46
N ALA A 1066 -18.02 -40.68 -16.79
CA ALA A 1066 -19.18 -39.88 -17.11
C ALA A 1066 -19.10 -39.37 -18.56
N VAL A 1067 -20.27 -39.25 -19.20
CA VAL A 1067 -20.39 -38.77 -20.58
C VAL A 1067 -21.52 -37.74 -20.63
N THR A 1068 -21.27 -36.62 -21.29
CA THR A 1068 -22.28 -35.56 -21.51
C THR A 1068 -23.26 -35.93 -22.63
N ALA A 1069 -24.33 -35.15 -22.80
CA ALA A 1069 -25.34 -35.39 -23.83
C ALA A 1069 -24.77 -35.37 -25.26
N GLU A 1070 -23.74 -34.57 -25.50
CA GLU A 1070 -23.01 -34.42 -26.75
C GLU A 1070 -21.85 -35.44 -26.92
N GLY A 1071 -21.72 -36.37 -25.98
CA GLY A 1071 -20.77 -37.48 -26.02
C GLY A 1071 -19.39 -37.17 -25.45
N TRP A 1072 -19.22 -36.06 -24.72
CA TRP A 1072 -17.90 -35.67 -24.20
C TRP A 1072 -17.55 -36.51 -22.99
N THR A 1073 -16.33 -37.05 -23.00
CA THR A 1073 -15.68 -37.65 -21.83
C THR A 1073 -14.72 -36.64 -21.21
N PRO A 1074 -14.21 -36.86 -19.98
CA PRO A 1074 -13.19 -36.00 -19.40
C PRO A 1074 -11.94 -35.80 -20.29
N LEU A 1075 -11.58 -36.79 -21.11
CA LEU A 1075 -10.47 -36.66 -22.07
C LEU A 1075 -10.81 -35.72 -23.24
N HIS A 1076 -12.06 -35.66 -23.68
CA HIS A 1076 -12.49 -34.69 -24.70
C HIS A 1076 -12.36 -33.25 -24.20
N CYS A 1077 -12.81 -33.00 -22.96
CA CYS A 1077 -12.67 -31.70 -22.31
C CYS A 1077 -11.19 -31.29 -22.22
N LEU A 1078 -10.33 -32.18 -21.70
CA LEU A 1078 -8.89 -31.92 -21.54
C LEU A 1078 -8.18 -31.64 -22.89
N SER A 1079 -8.66 -32.23 -23.99
CA SER A 1079 -8.12 -31.98 -25.33
C SER A 1079 -8.33 -30.55 -25.85
N LEU A 1080 -9.18 -29.74 -25.22
CA LEU A 1080 -9.44 -28.35 -25.62
C LEU A 1080 -8.32 -27.37 -25.19
N PHE A 1081 -7.43 -27.78 -24.28
CA PHE A 1081 -6.31 -26.94 -23.85
C PHE A 1081 -5.22 -26.83 -24.92
N ALA A 1082 -4.81 -25.62 -25.27
CA ALA A 1082 -3.67 -25.36 -26.16
C ALA A 1082 -2.33 -25.56 -25.42
N SER A 1083 -1.39 -26.31 -26.01
CA SER A 1083 -0.08 -26.58 -25.39
C SER A 1083 0.94 -25.46 -25.70
N LYS A 1084 1.70 -25.02 -24.69
CA LYS A 1084 2.99 -24.34 -24.90
C LYS A 1084 4.06 -25.40 -25.27
N LYS A 1085 5.18 -24.99 -25.90
CA LYS A 1085 6.20 -25.88 -26.52
C LYS A 1085 6.88 -26.93 -25.61
N LYS A 1086 6.70 -26.88 -24.28
CA LYS A 1086 7.38 -27.78 -23.33
C LYS A 1086 6.50 -28.98 -23.01
N GLU A 1087 7.11 -30.16 -22.98
CA GLU A 1087 6.45 -31.43 -22.66
C GLU A 1087 5.85 -31.41 -21.25
N ASN A 1088 4.56 -31.72 -21.10
CA ASN A 1088 3.87 -31.76 -19.80
C ASN A 1088 3.76 -33.22 -19.31
N THR A 1089 4.75 -33.66 -18.54
CA THR A 1089 4.82 -35.01 -17.96
C THR A 1089 3.63 -35.32 -17.03
N GLU A 1090 3.13 -34.31 -16.31
CA GLU A 1090 1.99 -34.46 -15.40
C GLU A 1090 0.69 -34.79 -16.16
N LEU A 1091 0.48 -34.16 -17.33
CA LEU A 1091 -0.67 -34.47 -18.18
C LEU A 1091 -0.64 -35.92 -18.66
N GLY A 1092 0.52 -36.42 -19.11
CA GLY A 1092 0.65 -37.80 -19.57
C GLY A 1092 0.30 -38.81 -18.48
N GLN A 1093 0.82 -38.61 -17.26
CA GLN A 1093 0.50 -39.43 -16.09
C GLN A 1093 -0.98 -39.37 -15.71
N PHE A 1094 -1.60 -38.20 -15.85
CA PHE A 1094 -3.02 -38.04 -15.56
C PHE A 1094 -3.91 -38.75 -16.58
N VAL A 1095 -3.58 -38.66 -17.88
CA VAL A 1095 -4.29 -39.38 -18.94
C VAL A 1095 -4.16 -40.89 -18.74
N ASP A 1096 -2.96 -41.38 -18.44
CA ASP A 1096 -2.73 -42.79 -18.10
C ASP A 1096 -3.58 -43.24 -16.92
N ASN A 1097 -3.67 -42.42 -15.86
CA ASN A 1097 -4.53 -42.68 -14.72
C ASN A 1097 -6.02 -42.77 -15.11
N MET A 1098 -6.50 -41.89 -15.97
CA MET A 1098 -7.88 -41.90 -16.47
C MET A 1098 -8.19 -43.17 -17.27
N ILE A 1099 -7.27 -43.62 -18.13
CA ILE A 1099 -7.44 -44.86 -18.90
C ILE A 1099 -7.46 -46.08 -17.97
N HIS A 1100 -6.56 -46.14 -16.98
CA HIS A 1100 -6.59 -47.19 -15.95
C HIS A 1100 -7.90 -47.20 -15.15
N ARG A 1101 -8.56 -46.05 -15.01
CA ARG A 1101 -9.91 -45.94 -14.43
C ARG A 1101 -11.06 -46.23 -15.42
N GLY A 1102 -10.73 -46.69 -16.63
CA GLY A 1102 -11.68 -47.19 -17.62
C GLY A 1102 -12.28 -46.13 -18.54
N VAL A 1103 -11.63 -44.98 -18.72
CA VAL A 1103 -12.04 -43.99 -19.73
C VAL A 1103 -11.61 -44.45 -21.12
N ASP A 1104 -12.55 -44.51 -22.05
CA ASP A 1104 -12.30 -44.93 -23.42
C ASP A 1104 -11.60 -43.81 -24.21
N ILE A 1105 -10.34 -44.06 -24.60
CA ILE A 1105 -9.53 -43.17 -25.43
C ILE A 1105 -10.04 -43.06 -26.88
N HIS A 1106 -10.91 -43.97 -27.31
CA HIS A 1106 -11.54 -43.98 -28.63
C HIS A 1106 -13.01 -43.54 -28.61
N ALA A 1107 -13.51 -43.05 -27.47
CA ALA A 1107 -14.86 -42.53 -27.35
C ALA A 1107 -15.10 -41.44 -28.42
N ARG A 1108 -16.33 -41.39 -28.96
CA ARG A 1108 -16.69 -40.46 -30.04
C ARG A 1108 -17.67 -39.41 -29.55
N ALA A 1109 -17.37 -38.15 -29.83
CA ALA A 1109 -18.10 -36.98 -29.39
C ALA A 1109 -18.42 -36.00 -30.54
N THR A 1110 -19.34 -35.07 -30.27
CA THR A 1110 -19.65 -33.92 -31.13
C THR A 1110 -18.68 -32.77 -30.85
N PHE A 1111 -18.02 -32.24 -31.85
CA PHE A 1111 -17.06 -31.13 -31.74
C PHE A 1111 -17.66 -29.81 -32.23
N LEU A 1112 -17.32 -28.70 -31.57
CA LEU A 1112 -17.85 -27.35 -31.83
C LEU A 1112 -16.71 -26.33 -32.01
N PHE A 1113 -16.74 -25.51 -33.06
CA PHE A 1113 -15.83 -24.36 -33.30
C PHE A 1113 -16.47 -23.32 -34.24
N TRP A 1114 -15.91 -22.11 -34.46
CA TRP A 1114 -16.63 -20.97 -35.11
C TRP A 1114 -16.23 -20.71 -36.57
N ASN A 1115 -17.12 -20.10 -37.37
CA ASN A 1115 -16.86 -19.66 -38.75
C ASN A 1115 -16.60 -18.15 -38.86
N GLU A 1116 -15.57 -17.74 -39.60
CA GLU A 1116 -15.21 -16.33 -39.83
C GLU A 1116 -16.12 -15.66 -40.87
N LEU A 1117 -17.30 -15.21 -40.44
CA LEU A 1117 -18.11 -14.26 -41.21
C LEU A 1117 -18.43 -13.04 -40.34
N GLY A 1118 -17.47 -12.12 -40.25
CA GLY A 1118 -17.67 -10.72 -39.87
C GLY A 1118 -17.17 -10.31 -38.49
N ASN A 1119 -16.01 -9.63 -38.43
CA ASN A 1119 -15.52 -8.67 -37.42
C ASN A 1119 -15.87 -8.87 -35.91
N VAL A 1120 -16.05 -10.11 -35.45
CA VAL A 1120 -16.10 -10.43 -34.03
C VAL A 1120 -15.00 -11.45 -33.77
N GLU A 1121 -13.92 -11.00 -33.11
CA GLU A 1121 -12.89 -11.90 -32.57
C GLU A 1121 -13.58 -13.05 -31.82
N PRO A 1122 -13.13 -14.32 -31.95
CA PRO A 1122 -13.76 -15.44 -31.27
C PRO A 1122 -13.57 -15.30 -29.76
N LYS A 1123 -14.58 -14.71 -29.11
CA LYS A 1123 -14.64 -14.62 -27.65
C LYS A 1123 -15.37 -15.86 -27.11
N TYR A 1124 -14.74 -16.49 -26.12
CA TYR A 1124 -15.26 -17.47 -25.14
C TYR A 1124 -15.13 -18.97 -25.46
N HIS A 1125 -14.55 -19.68 -24.48
CA HIS A 1125 -14.70 -21.13 -24.31
C HIS A 1125 -15.83 -21.34 -23.30
N TYR A 1126 -16.88 -22.02 -23.77
CA TYR A 1126 -18.13 -22.28 -23.06
C TYR A 1126 -18.04 -23.60 -22.28
N TRP A 1127 -18.75 -23.71 -21.16
CA TRP A 1127 -18.82 -24.93 -20.35
C TRP A 1127 -20.26 -25.20 -19.92
N GLY A 1128 -20.58 -26.45 -19.59
CA GLY A 1128 -21.91 -26.78 -19.05
C GLY A 1128 -23.04 -26.63 -20.08
N HIS A 1129 -24.11 -25.93 -19.70
CA HIS A 1129 -25.32 -25.78 -20.53
C HIS A 1129 -25.06 -25.09 -21.87
N GLU A 1130 -24.16 -24.11 -21.87
CA GLU A 1130 -23.84 -23.26 -23.02
C GLU A 1130 -23.34 -24.06 -24.23
N VAL A 1131 -22.76 -25.25 -24.03
CA VAL A 1131 -22.26 -26.09 -25.12
C VAL A 1131 -23.41 -26.64 -25.97
N GLN A 1132 -24.48 -27.11 -25.33
CA GLN A 1132 -25.60 -27.74 -26.01
C GLN A 1132 -26.49 -26.73 -26.75
N ASP A 1133 -26.75 -25.57 -26.14
CA ASP A 1133 -27.55 -24.51 -26.78
C ASP A 1133 -26.94 -24.08 -28.12
N ARG A 1134 -25.61 -24.00 -28.18
CA ARG A 1134 -24.86 -23.66 -29.41
C ARG A 1134 -24.89 -24.78 -30.44
N ILE A 1135 -24.92 -26.04 -30.00
CA ILE A 1135 -25.08 -27.20 -30.89
C ILE A 1135 -26.49 -27.23 -31.50
N GLN A 1136 -27.52 -26.85 -30.73
CA GLN A 1136 -28.92 -26.83 -31.19
C GLN A 1136 -29.23 -25.64 -32.11
N GLU A 1137 -28.59 -24.50 -31.90
CA GLU A 1137 -28.77 -23.28 -32.72
C GLU A 1137 -27.46 -22.82 -33.42
N PRO A 1138 -26.91 -23.62 -34.35
CA PRO A 1138 -25.61 -23.33 -34.97
C PRO A 1138 -25.65 -22.12 -35.90
N GLU A 1139 -26.78 -21.86 -36.56
CA GLU A 1139 -26.95 -20.73 -37.50
C GLU A 1139 -26.97 -19.38 -36.77
N THR A 1140 -27.69 -19.30 -35.65
CA THR A 1140 -27.80 -18.09 -34.81
C THR A 1140 -26.50 -17.76 -34.09
N SER A 1141 -25.71 -18.80 -33.78
CA SER A 1141 -24.46 -18.66 -33.03
C SER A 1141 -23.21 -18.53 -33.91
N GLY A 1142 -23.29 -18.85 -35.19
CA GLY A 1142 -22.12 -18.92 -36.07
C GLY A 1142 -21.22 -20.14 -35.81
N ALA A 1143 -21.74 -21.14 -35.10
CA ALA A 1143 -21.00 -22.34 -34.73
C ALA A 1143 -20.99 -23.41 -35.83
N ILE A 1144 -19.83 -23.99 -36.04
CA ILE A 1144 -19.56 -25.15 -36.89
C ILE A 1144 -19.56 -26.41 -36.03
N VAL A 1145 -20.52 -27.30 -36.29
CA VAL A 1145 -20.64 -28.60 -35.61
C VAL A 1145 -20.00 -29.71 -36.46
N ARG A 1146 -19.27 -30.63 -35.80
CA ARG A 1146 -18.65 -31.83 -36.39
C ARG A 1146 -18.95 -33.05 -35.52
N PHE A 1147 -19.11 -34.22 -36.14
CA PHE A 1147 -19.51 -35.44 -35.43
C PHE A 1147 -18.44 -36.53 -35.51
N GLY A 1148 -18.41 -37.38 -34.49
CA GLY A 1148 -17.61 -38.60 -34.48
C GLY A 1148 -16.13 -38.38 -34.21
N TYR A 1149 -15.77 -37.30 -33.52
CA TYR A 1149 -14.40 -36.97 -33.15
C TYR A 1149 -14.01 -37.72 -31.88
N THR A 1150 -12.79 -38.26 -31.84
CA THR A 1150 -12.19 -38.84 -30.62
C THR A 1150 -11.39 -37.78 -29.86
N PRO A 1151 -10.91 -38.04 -28.63
CA PRO A 1151 -10.02 -37.13 -27.91
C PRO A 1151 -8.79 -36.72 -28.75
N LEU A 1152 -8.22 -37.63 -29.54
CA LEU A 1152 -7.11 -37.36 -30.46
C LEU A 1152 -7.50 -36.37 -31.57
N HIS A 1153 -8.72 -36.47 -32.11
CA HIS A 1153 -9.24 -35.53 -33.09
C HIS A 1153 -9.48 -34.13 -32.47
N PHE A 1154 -9.94 -34.04 -31.23
CA PHE A 1154 -10.05 -32.76 -30.50
C PHE A 1154 -8.67 -32.12 -30.32
N SER A 1155 -7.68 -32.90 -29.88
CA SER A 1155 -6.29 -32.43 -29.71
C SER A 1155 -5.71 -31.94 -31.03
N ALA A 1156 -5.95 -32.66 -32.13
CA ALA A 1156 -5.54 -32.28 -33.46
C ALA A 1156 -6.14 -30.94 -33.91
N ALA A 1157 -7.44 -30.71 -33.64
CA ALA A 1157 -8.11 -29.46 -33.99
C ALA A 1157 -7.60 -28.26 -33.16
N HIS A 1158 -7.38 -28.43 -31.86
CA HIS A 1158 -6.96 -27.34 -30.96
C HIS A 1158 -5.44 -27.09 -30.91
N GLY A 1159 -4.65 -28.03 -31.43
CA GLY A 1159 -3.17 -27.98 -31.37
C GLY A 1159 -2.61 -28.41 -30.02
N SER A 1160 -3.27 -29.35 -29.33
CA SER A 1160 -2.81 -29.86 -28.03
C SER A 1160 -1.77 -30.97 -28.22
N ILE A 1161 -0.51 -30.58 -28.45
CA ILE A 1161 0.59 -31.52 -28.75
C ILE A 1161 0.81 -32.52 -27.61
N SER A 1162 0.85 -32.05 -26.36
CA SER A 1162 1.07 -32.92 -25.19
C SER A 1162 -0.04 -33.96 -25.03
N MET A 1163 -1.30 -33.57 -25.21
CA MET A 1163 -2.44 -34.49 -25.15
C MET A 1163 -2.43 -35.48 -26.32
N ALA A 1164 -2.10 -35.02 -27.53
CA ALA A 1164 -1.97 -35.90 -28.70
C ALA A 1164 -0.87 -36.95 -28.48
N LYS A 1165 0.30 -36.53 -27.98
CA LYS A 1165 1.41 -37.45 -27.66
C LYS A 1165 1.00 -38.48 -26.61
N ALA A 1166 0.48 -38.03 -25.47
CA ALA A 1166 0.03 -38.93 -24.41
C ALA A 1166 -1.04 -39.92 -24.90
N SER A 1167 -1.95 -39.46 -25.77
CA SER A 1167 -2.98 -40.34 -26.34
C SER A 1167 -2.37 -41.42 -27.24
N LEU A 1168 -1.41 -41.07 -28.09
CA LEU A 1168 -0.71 -42.01 -28.98
C LEU A 1168 0.13 -43.02 -28.18
N ASP A 1169 0.87 -42.57 -27.18
CA ASP A 1169 1.69 -43.41 -26.30
C ASP A 1169 0.83 -44.46 -25.55
N LEU A 1170 -0.46 -44.15 -25.32
CA LEU A 1170 -1.45 -45.00 -24.66
C LEU A 1170 -2.36 -45.77 -25.65
N GLY A 1171 -2.03 -45.78 -26.94
CA GLY A 1171 -2.67 -46.63 -27.95
C GLY A 1171 -3.82 -45.99 -28.73
N ALA A 1172 -3.95 -44.66 -28.75
CA ALA A 1172 -4.90 -43.99 -29.65
C ALA A 1172 -4.53 -44.25 -31.12
N ASP A 1173 -5.51 -44.62 -31.94
CA ASP A 1173 -5.32 -44.90 -33.37
C ASP A 1173 -5.24 -43.59 -34.18
N PRO A 1174 -4.07 -43.21 -34.74
CA PRO A 1174 -3.93 -42.00 -35.56
C PRO A 1174 -4.63 -42.10 -36.93
N LEU A 1175 -4.99 -43.30 -37.38
CA LEU A 1175 -5.68 -43.58 -38.64
C LEU A 1175 -7.20 -43.65 -38.49
N SER A 1176 -7.71 -43.58 -37.26
CA SER A 1176 -9.15 -43.52 -36.98
C SER A 1176 -9.79 -42.35 -37.73
N LYS A 1177 -10.97 -42.59 -38.28
CA LYS A 1177 -11.70 -41.62 -39.11
C LYS A 1177 -12.92 -41.06 -38.39
N ASP A 1178 -13.12 -39.75 -38.51
CA ASP A 1178 -14.36 -39.07 -38.11
C ASP A 1178 -15.56 -39.48 -38.99
N ALA A 1179 -16.75 -38.92 -38.74
CA ALA A 1179 -17.95 -39.21 -39.52
C ALA A 1179 -17.87 -38.75 -41.01
N ARG A 1180 -16.88 -37.93 -41.37
CA ARG A 1180 -16.63 -37.43 -42.73
C ARG A 1180 -15.43 -38.12 -43.40
N GLY A 1181 -14.85 -39.13 -42.75
CA GLY A 1181 -13.70 -39.86 -43.27
C GLY A 1181 -12.34 -39.17 -43.08
N ASN A 1182 -12.26 -38.11 -42.27
CA ASN A 1182 -11.01 -37.41 -41.98
C ASN A 1182 -10.29 -38.05 -40.80
N THR A 1183 -8.96 -38.20 -40.93
CA THR A 1183 -8.09 -38.60 -39.81
C THR A 1183 -7.66 -37.39 -38.99
N ALA A 1184 -7.13 -37.62 -37.79
CA ALA A 1184 -6.54 -36.57 -36.96
C ALA A 1184 -5.50 -35.72 -37.71
N ILE A 1185 -4.68 -36.33 -38.57
CA ILE A 1185 -3.70 -35.64 -39.42
C ILE A 1185 -4.39 -34.60 -40.31
N LYS A 1186 -5.46 -35.02 -41.01
CA LYS A 1186 -6.20 -34.15 -41.92
C LYS A 1186 -6.95 -33.03 -41.18
N ILE A 1187 -7.41 -33.30 -39.96
CA ILE A 1187 -8.05 -32.28 -39.11
C ILE A 1187 -7.02 -31.24 -38.68
N ALA A 1188 -5.86 -31.65 -38.17
CA ALA A 1188 -4.80 -30.73 -37.78
C ALA A 1188 -4.32 -29.85 -38.94
N ALA A 1189 -4.14 -30.43 -40.13
CA ALA A 1189 -3.69 -29.72 -41.32
C ALA A 1189 -4.67 -28.62 -41.79
N ASN A 1190 -5.98 -28.82 -41.57
CA ASN A 1190 -7.05 -27.94 -42.05
C ASN A 1190 -7.79 -27.20 -40.92
N SER A 1191 -7.25 -27.19 -39.70
CA SER A 1191 -7.91 -26.53 -38.58
C SER A 1191 -7.76 -25.01 -38.66
N LEU A 1192 -8.91 -24.31 -38.73
CA LEU A 1192 -8.98 -22.84 -38.69
C LEU A 1192 -8.48 -22.28 -37.35
N LEU A 1193 -8.63 -23.05 -36.26
CA LEU A 1193 -8.12 -22.68 -34.93
C LEU A 1193 -6.59 -22.57 -34.86
N LEU A 1194 -5.90 -23.02 -35.91
CA LEU A 1194 -4.43 -23.01 -36.03
C LEU A 1194 -3.92 -22.08 -37.13
N ASP A 1195 -4.79 -21.28 -37.78
CA ASP A 1195 -4.38 -20.36 -38.85
C ASP A 1195 -3.33 -19.36 -38.36
N ASP A 1196 -3.52 -18.80 -37.17
CA ASP A 1196 -2.54 -17.91 -36.53
C ASP A 1196 -1.38 -18.65 -35.85
N ARG A 1197 -1.35 -19.99 -35.88
CA ARG A 1197 -0.36 -20.84 -35.17
C ARG A 1197 0.30 -21.89 -36.09
N PRO A 1198 0.96 -21.48 -37.18
CA PRO A 1198 1.52 -22.40 -38.19
C PRO A 1198 2.60 -23.33 -37.62
N SER A 1199 3.37 -22.87 -36.63
CA SER A 1199 4.37 -23.71 -35.96
C SER A 1199 3.75 -24.85 -35.14
N THR A 1200 2.61 -24.59 -34.49
CA THR A 1200 1.86 -25.60 -33.72
C THR A 1200 1.20 -26.60 -34.66
N ARG A 1201 0.61 -26.12 -35.77
CA ARG A 1201 0.07 -26.95 -36.86
C ARG A 1201 1.12 -27.94 -37.38
N ASN A 1202 2.30 -27.44 -37.73
CA ASN A 1202 3.36 -28.30 -38.28
C ASN A 1202 3.84 -29.34 -37.27
N ALA A 1203 3.99 -28.96 -36.00
CA ALA A 1203 4.44 -29.87 -34.94
C ALA A 1203 3.45 -31.01 -34.69
N ILE A 1204 2.15 -30.71 -34.58
CA ILE A 1204 1.13 -31.74 -34.34
C ILE A 1204 0.91 -32.64 -35.57
N VAL A 1205 0.94 -32.08 -36.79
CA VAL A 1205 0.88 -32.87 -38.03
C VAL A 1205 2.07 -33.83 -38.12
N LYS A 1206 3.27 -33.35 -37.80
CA LYS A 1206 4.48 -34.19 -37.77
C LYS A 1206 4.33 -35.35 -36.77
N LEU A 1207 3.96 -35.05 -35.53
CA LEU A 1207 3.75 -36.07 -34.49
C LEU A 1207 2.74 -37.16 -34.92
N LEU A 1208 1.59 -36.74 -35.46
CA LEU A 1208 0.55 -37.67 -35.91
C LEU A 1208 0.99 -38.49 -37.14
N THR A 1209 1.81 -37.91 -38.02
CA THR A 1209 2.34 -38.60 -39.21
C THR A 1209 3.37 -39.65 -38.81
N GLU A 1210 4.28 -39.32 -37.89
CA GLU A 1210 5.27 -40.26 -37.37
C GLU A 1210 4.59 -41.46 -36.71
N ALA A 1211 3.58 -41.21 -35.88
CA ALA A 1211 2.81 -42.26 -35.20
C ALA A 1211 1.94 -43.11 -36.14
N ALA A 1212 1.58 -42.60 -37.32
CA ALA A 1212 0.82 -43.36 -38.32
C ALA A 1212 1.71 -44.29 -39.16
N VAL A 1213 3.04 -44.10 -39.13
CA VAL A 1213 4.02 -44.91 -39.87
C VAL A 1213 4.62 -46.02 -39.00
N THR A 1214 4.67 -45.79 -37.68
CA THR A 1214 5.01 -46.79 -36.65
C THR A 1214 3.83 -47.71 -36.37
#